data_AF-A0A6I8RV62-F1
#
_entry.id   AF-A0A6I8RV62-F1
#
_cell.length_a   1.000
_cell.length_b   1.000
_cell.length_c   1.000
_cell.angle_alpha   90.00
_cell.angle_beta   90.00
_cell.angle_gamma   90.00
#
_symmetry.space_group_name_H-M   'P 1'
#
loop_
_entity.id
_entity.type
_entity.pdbx_description
1 polymer ?
#
loop_
_entity_poly.entity_id
_entity_poly.type
_entity_poly.pdbx_seq_one_letter_code
_entity_poly.pdbx_strand_id
1 'polypeptide(L)'
;MMGCPGWPLALFALLLASCSGGPSGVSSPAPCPAPCACDLDGGADCSGKGLVTVPDGLSVFTHSLRLAGNDLSIIHPMALSGLKELKVLTLQNNQLKTVPSESLKGLVSLQSLRLDANHIVTVPEDSFEGLVQLRHLWLDDNSLTEVPIRPLSNLPSLQALTLALNKISHIPDYAFSNLSSLVVLHLHNNKIRTLGPHCFHGLDNLEALDLNYNNLIDFPDSIRSLPNLKELGFHSNSITIIPDGAFVKNPLLRTIHLYDNPLSFVGNSAFQNLSDLHFLIIRGASNVQWFPNLTGTNNLESLTLTGTKIRSIPIKFCQEQKMLRTLDLSYNEISALVGFEGCSSLEEVYLQNNQIQEVQNETFQGLAALRMLDLSRNRIHTIHKEAFVTLKALTNLDLSFNDLTAFPTAGLHGLNQLKLTGNPNFKETLTAKDLIKLSSVSVPYAYQCCAFSACNSYMTTTVEEDRLRAQRLLLDHDRAAMDPDYMGTEDDKEHVQALIQCNPATGPFKPCEYLLGSWMIRLTVWFIFLLALIFNVIVIVTMFASCSQLTSSKLFIGLIAVSNLFMGVYTGTLTVLDTISWGQFAEFGIWWETGNGCKVAGFLAIFSSESAIFFLMLAAIERSLSAKDIIKKEKHQHLRKFQVASLLAVLLAAAAGCLPLFHIGEFSSSPLCLPFPTGETPSLGFTVTLVLLNSLAFLIMVITYTKLYCTIEKEDLSENAESSMIKHVAWLIFTNCIFFCPVAFFSFAPLITAIYISPEIMKSVTLIFLPLPACLNPVLYVFFNPKFKEDWKLLRWRLTKRSGSVAVATNSQRGCVTQDFYYDFGMYSHLQGGNFAVCDYCESVLLKNPPPCKHLIKSHSCPTLAVVPCQRPDNYWSEFGTQSAHSDCADEEDSFVSDSSDQVQVCGRACFYQSRGLPLVRYAYNIPRMKD
;
A
#
# COMPACT_ATOMS: atom_id res chain seq x y z
N MET A 1 -57.02 50.63 29.50
CA MET A 1 -57.61 50.10 30.75
C MET A 1 -58.76 49.17 30.37
N MET A 2 -58.93 48.03 31.08
CA MET A 2 -60.16 47.22 31.25
C MET A 2 -61.06 46.94 30.01
N GLY A 3 -61.38 45.70 29.64
CA GLY A 3 -60.97 44.39 30.16
C GLY A 3 -61.92 43.26 29.73
N CYS A 4 -61.42 42.03 29.57
CA CYS A 4 -62.23 40.81 29.42
C CYS A 4 -62.66 40.29 30.82
N PRO A 5 -63.77 39.54 30.97
CA PRO A 5 -63.84 38.09 30.65
C PRO A 5 -65.20 37.68 30.00
N GLY A 6 -65.52 36.41 29.70
CA GLY A 6 -64.80 35.12 29.82
C GLY A 6 -65.64 33.94 29.29
N TRP A 7 -65.08 32.73 29.33
CA TRP A 7 -65.79 31.47 28.97
C TRP A 7 -66.63 30.92 30.15
N PRO A 8 -67.43 29.87 29.92
CA PRO A 8 -67.05 28.58 30.55
C PRO A 8 -67.04 27.38 29.60
N LEU A 9 -66.36 26.30 30.02
CA LEU A 9 -66.24 25.04 29.26
C LEU A 9 -67.42 24.08 29.44
N ALA A 10 -67.47 23.11 28.53
CA ALA A 10 -68.37 21.96 28.52
C ALA A 10 -68.34 21.10 29.80
N LEU A 11 -69.49 20.52 30.14
CA LEU A 11 -69.59 19.22 30.82
C LEU A 11 -71.02 18.66 30.77
N PHE A 12 -71.31 17.81 29.79
CA PHE A 12 -71.92 16.49 30.00
C PHE A 12 -71.88 15.66 28.71
N ALA A 13 -71.71 14.35 28.83
CA ALA A 13 -71.64 13.41 27.70
C ALA A 13 -72.63 12.26 27.91
N LEU A 14 -72.90 11.53 26.83
CA LEU A 14 -73.35 10.12 26.82
C LEU A 14 -74.65 9.77 27.57
N LEU A 15 -75.77 9.62 26.84
CA LEU A 15 -76.31 8.31 26.41
C LEU A 15 -77.68 8.41 25.72
N LEU A 16 -78.11 7.30 25.09
CA LEU A 16 -79.41 7.05 24.42
C LEU A 16 -79.65 7.93 23.17
N ALA A 17 -79.47 7.51 21.92
CA ALA A 17 -79.57 6.21 21.22
C ALA A 17 -81.00 5.82 20.76
N SER A 18 -81.16 5.86 19.43
CA SER A 18 -82.12 5.14 18.57
C SER A 18 -83.57 5.66 18.38
N CYS A 19 -83.95 5.65 17.09
CA CYS A 19 -85.29 5.79 16.50
C CYS A 19 -85.99 7.17 16.56
N SER A 20 -86.68 7.65 15.52
CA SER A 20 -86.71 7.23 14.09
C SER A 20 -87.54 8.21 13.26
N GLY A 21 -87.10 8.56 12.04
CA GLY A 21 -87.92 9.25 11.03
C GLY A 21 -87.18 10.31 10.22
N GLY A 22 -87.25 10.22 8.88
CA GLY A 22 -86.78 11.26 7.95
C GLY A 22 -87.74 12.47 7.89
N PRO A 23 -87.43 13.46 7.04
CA PRO A 23 -87.42 13.22 5.59
C PRO A 23 -86.02 13.11 4.98
N SER A 24 -85.91 12.22 3.99
CA SER A 24 -84.68 11.93 3.25
C SER A 24 -84.41 12.98 2.16
N GLY A 25 -83.82 14.11 2.53
CA GLY A 25 -83.18 15.03 1.60
C GLY A 25 -81.82 14.49 1.15
N VAL A 26 -81.81 13.51 0.23
CA VAL A 26 -80.56 12.93 -0.30
C VAL A 26 -79.89 13.94 -1.23
N SER A 27 -78.88 14.66 -0.71
CA SER A 27 -77.87 15.27 -1.56
C SER A 27 -77.07 14.16 -2.22
N SER A 28 -77.19 14.02 -3.54
CA SER A 28 -76.44 13.04 -4.33
C SER A 28 -74.94 13.11 -4.02
N PRO A 29 -74.22 11.98 -3.93
CA PRO A 29 -72.76 12.05 -3.97
C PRO A 29 -72.34 12.75 -5.26
N ALA A 30 -71.38 13.67 -5.18
CA ALA A 30 -70.89 14.37 -6.36
C ALA A 30 -70.40 13.34 -7.39
N PRO A 31 -70.77 13.46 -8.68
CA PRO A 31 -70.40 12.47 -9.69
C PRO A 31 -68.88 12.49 -9.87
N CYS A 32 -68.21 11.49 -9.31
CA CYS A 32 -66.81 11.23 -9.63
C CYS A 32 -66.75 10.43 -10.93
N PRO A 33 -66.11 10.93 -11.99
CA PRO A 33 -66.02 10.18 -13.24
C PRO A 33 -65.08 9.00 -13.08
N ALA A 34 -65.57 7.77 -13.32
CA ALA A 34 -64.68 6.64 -13.50
C ALA A 34 -63.79 6.89 -14.75
N PRO A 35 -62.46 6.76 -14.67
CA PRO A 35 -61.68 5.94 -13.73
C PRO A 35 -60.97 6.72 -12.59
N CYS A 36 -61.41 7.94 -12.27
CA CYS A 36 -60.81 8.77 -11.22
C CYS A 36 -61.26 8.35 -9.80
N ALA A 37 -60.50 8.79 -8.80
CA ALA A 37 -60.91 8.80 -7.39
C ALA A 37 -61.14 10.25 -6.95
N CYS A 38 -62.21 10.52 -6.21
CA CYS A 38 -62.55 11.88 -5.76
C CYS A 38 -62.74 11.93 -4.25
N ASP A 39 -62.34 13.04 -3.65
CA ASP A 39 -62.35 13.28 -2.21
C ASP A 39 -63.48 14.25 -1.83
N LEU A 40 -63.93 14.18 -0.57
CA LEU A 40 -65.03 15.00 -0.03
C LEU A 40 -64.70 16.50 -0.03
N ASP A 41 -63.42 16.86 0.07
CA ASP A 41 -62.92 18.24 0.02
C ASP A 41 -62.86 18.84 -1.41
N GLY A 42 -63.33 18.10 -2.43
CA GLY A 42 -63.33 18.52 -3.83
C GLY A 42 -62.01 18.27 -4.55
N GLY A 43 -61.24 17.27 -4.12
CA GLY A 43 -60.12 16.74 -4.91
C GLY A 43 -60.60 15.70 -5.94
N ALA A 44 -60.01 15.70 -7.13
CA ALA A 44 -60.23 14.69 -8.16
C ALA A 44 -58.88 14.19 -8.70
N ASP A 45 -58.57 12.91 -8.47
CA ASP A 45 -57.35 12.25 -8.90
C ASP A 45 -57.61 11.24 -10.02
N CYS A 46 -57.23 11.63 -11.22
CA CYS A 46 -57.31 10.88 -12.46
C CYS A 46 -55.91 10.45 -12.96
N SER A 47 -54.90 10.42 -12.09
CA SER A 47 -53.52 10.15 -12.48
C SER A 47 -53.23 8.66 -12.74
N GLY A 48 -52.31 8.38 -13.67
CA GLY A 48 -51.84 7.03 -13.98
C GLY A 48 -52.91 6.11 -14.59
N LYS A 49 -53.84 6.64 -15.39
CA LYS A 49 -55.01 5.90 -15.90
C LYS A 49 -55.00 5.63 -17.42
N GLY A 50 -53.99 6.12 -18.15
CA GLY A 50 -53.93 5.99 -19.62
C GLY A 50 -55.01 6.81 -20.34
N LEU A 51 -55.39 7.96 -19.77
CA LEU A 51 -56.44 8.82 -20.34
C LEU A 51 -55.94 9.56 -21.58
N VAL A 52 -56.66 9.43 -22.69
CA VAL A 52 -56.40 10.18 -23.94
C VAL A 52 -57.18 11.51 -23.97
N THR A 53 -58.26 11.62 -23.18
CA THR A 53 -59.07 12.82 -23.00
C THR A 53 -59.36 13.07 -21.52
N VAL A 54 -59.63 14.33 -21.15
CA VAL A 54 -60.12 14.67 -19.80
C VAL A 54 -61.51 14.05 -19.59
N PRO A 55 -61.81 13.43 -18.42
CA PRO A 55 -63.10 12.79 -18.18
C PRO A 55 -64.27 13.78 -18.05
N ASP A 56 -65.39 13.48 -18.70
CA ASP A 56 -66.65 14.23 -18.56
C ASP A 56 -67.30 14.04 -17.19
N GLY A 57 -68.00 15.06 -16.70
CA GLY A 57 -68.82 14.98 -15.48
C GLY A 57 -68.12 15.41 -14.18
N LEU A 58 -66.95 16.05 -14.26
CA LEU A 58 -66.26 16.66 -13.12
C LEU A 58 -67.17 17.65 -12.34
N SER A 59 -67.04 17.66 -11.02
CA SER A 59 -67.80 18.56 -10.14
C SER A 59 -67.38 20.02 -10.29
N VAL A 60 -68.35 20.94 -10.33
CA VAL A 60 -68.11 22.41 -10.34
C VAL A 60 -67.33 22.88 -9.10
N PHE A 61 -67.43 22.13 -7.99
CA PHE A 61 -66.73 22.39 -6.73
C PHE A 61 -65.31 21.77 -6.65
N THR A 62 -64.76 21.26 -7.76
CA THR A 62 -63.42 20.65 -7.77
C THR A 62 -62.34 21.71 -7.53
N HIS A 63 -61.68 21.64 -6.38
CA HIS A 63 -60.57 22.49 -5.97
C HIS A 63 -59.20 22.05 -6.52
N SER A 64 -59.02 20.74 -6.74
CA SER A 64 -57.77 20.15 -7.20
C SER A 64 -58.04 19.05 -8.22
N LEU A 65 -57.48 19.16 -9.42
CA LEU A 65 -57.63 18.19 -10.50
C LEU A 65 -56.25 17.67 -10.92
N ARG A 66 -56.02 16.37 -10.72
CA ARG A 66 -54.78 15.68 -11.10
C ARG A 66 -55.04 14.79 -12.30
N LEU A 67 -54.34 15.05 -13.39
CA LEU A 67 -54.41 14.34 -14.66
C LEU A 67 -53.01 13.85 -15.11
N ALA A 68 -52.09 13.73 -14.16
CA ALA A 68 -50.69 13.41 -14.39
C ALA A 68 -50.45 11.95 -14.82
N GLY A 69 -49.45 11.69 -15.66
CA GLY A 69 -49.10 10.33 -16.09
C GLY A 69 -50.21 9.69 -16.93
N ASN A 70 -50.62 10.38 -17.98
CA ASN A 70 -51.67 9.96 -18.92
C ASN A 70 -51.21 10.24 -20.36
N ASP A 71 -52.05 9.90 -21.34
CA ASP A 71 -51.76 10.02 -22.77
C ASP A 71 -52.46 11.23 -23.40
N LEU A 72 -52.71 12.29 -22.62
CA LEU A 72 -53.40 13.50 -23.08
C LEU A 72 -52.55 14.23 -24.11
N SER A 73 -52.99 14.23 -25.36
CA SER A 73 -52.33 14.92 -26.47
C SER A 73 -53.00 16.25 -26.83
N ILE A 74 -54.31 16.36 -26.59
CA ILE A 74 -55.14 17.57 -26.77
C ILE A 74 -56.17 17.61 -25.64
N ILE A 75 -56.39 18.77 -25.02
CA ILE A 75 -57.53 19.01 -24.14
C ILE A 75 -58.61 19.74 -24.93
N HIS A 76 -59.85 19.25 -24.88
CA HIS A 76 -60.98 19.85 -25.56
C HIS A 76 -61.41 21.15 -24.83
N PRO A 77 -61.66 22.28 -25.52
CA PRO A 77 -61.94 23.58 -24.89
C PRO A 77 -63.00 23.56 -23.78
N MET A 78 -64.07 22.77 -23.96
CA MET A 78 -65.15 22.71 -22.98
C MET A 78 -64.85 21.82 -21.75
N ALA A 79 -63.79 21.00 -21.76
CA ALA A 79 -63.59 19.93 -20.77
C ALA A 79 -63.20 20.41 -19.36
N LEU A 80 -62.68 21.64 -19.23
CA LEU A 80 -62.41 22.30 -17.95
C LEU A 80 -63.36 23.50 -17.70
N SER A 81 -64.31 23.72 -18.61
CA SER A 81 -65.19 24.89 -18.58
C SER A 81 -66.14 24.83 -17.37
N GLY A 82 -66.18 25.93 -16.61
CA GLY A 82 -67.03 26.06 -15.42
C GLY A 82 -66.37 25.67 -14.09
N LEU A 83 -65.16 25.10 -14.08
CA LEU A 83 -64.41 24.74 -12.86
C LEU A 83 -63.80 25.96 -12.14
N LYS A 84 -64.65 26.93 -11.76
CA LYS A 84 -64.22 28.25 -11.25
C LYS A 84 -63.50 28.22 -9.89
N GLU A 85 -63.74 27.19 -9.08
CA GLU A 85 -63.08 26.99 -7.78
C GLU A 85 -61.73 26.25 -7.86
N LEU A 86 -61.32 25.82 -9.07
CA LEU A 86 -60.10 25.05 -9.28
C LEU A 86 -58.85 25.88 -8.94
N LYS A 87 -58.11 25.44 -7.91
CA LYS A 87 -56.90 26.08 -7.39
C LYS A 87 -55.63 25.39 -7.86
N VAL A 88 -55.70 24.08 -8.10
CA VAL A 88 -54.57 23.24 -8.52
C VAL A 88 -54.95 22.39 -9.73
N LEU A 89 -54.21 22.52 -10.84
CA LEU A 89 -54.35 21.69 -12.04
C LEU A 89 -53.00 21.05 -12.38
N THR A 90 -52.95 19.72 -12.47
CA THR A 90 -51.68 18.99 -12.69
C THR A 90 -51.76 18.09 -13.93
N LEU A 91 -51.09 18.51 -15.01
CA LEU A 91 -51.08 17.89 -16.33
C LEU A 91 -49.71 17.31 -16.72
N GLN A 92 -48.82 17.11 -15.75
CA GLN A 92 -47.46 16.66 -15.99
C GLN A 92 -47.34 15.20 -16.44
N ASN A 93 -46.28 14.85 -17.16
CA ASN A 93 -46.09 13.53 -17.78
C ASN A 93 -47.28 13.16 -18.68
N ASN A 94 -47.46 13.95 -19.75
CA ASN A 94 -48.49 13.81 -20.78
C ASN A 94 -47.91 14.08 -22.18
N GLN A 95 -48.75 14.00 -23.21
CA GLN A 95 -48.36 14.09 -24.63
C GLN A 95 -48.67 15.48 -25.24
N LEU A 96 -48.83 16.53 -24.42
CA LEU A 96 -49.27 17.86 -24.88
C LEU A 96 -48.17 18.55 -25.70
N LYS A 97 -48.54 19.09 -26.87
CA LYS A 97 -47.62 19.80 -27.79
C LYS A 97 -47.71 21.33 -27.74
N THR A 98 -48.75 21.84 -27.09
CA THR A 98 -49.06 23.26 -26.87
C THR A 98 -49.76 23.39 -25.53
N VAL A 99 -49.69 24.58 -24.92
CA VAL A 99 -50.55 24.91 -23.79
C VAL A 99 -52.00 25.04 -24.29
N PRO A 100 -53.01 24.43 -23.62
CA PRO A 100 -54.40 24.42 -24.08
C PRO A 100 -55.16 25.70 -23.66
N SER A 101 -54.83 26.82 -24.29
CA SER A 101 -55.31 28.17 -23.91
C SER A 101 -56.83 28.27 -23.69
N GLU A 102 -57.63 27.87 -24.68
CA GLU A 102 -59.09 27.88 -24.62
C GLU A 102 -59.67 27.02 -23.49
N SER A 103 -58.96 25.99 -23.03
CA SER A 103 -59.40 25.13 -21.91
C SER A 103 -59.06 25.75 -20.55
N LEU A 104 -58.04 26.60 -20.46
CA LEU A 104 -57.66 27.30 -19.23
C LEU A 104 -58.49 28.58 -18.99
N LYS A 105 -59.20 29.04 -20.03
CA LYS A 105 -59.93 30.31 -20.05
C LYS A 105 -61.05 30.34 -19.00
N GLY A 106 -60.93 31.24 -18.02
CA GLY A 106 -61.92 31.43 -16.95
C GLY A 106 -61.66 30.66 -15.65
N LEU A 107 -60.53 29.96 -15.50
CA LEU A 107 -60.08 29.35 -14.23
C LEU A 107 -59.53 30.40 -13.25
N VAL A 108 -60.37 31.37 -12.87
CA VAL A 108 -59.97 32.59 -12.12
C VAL A 108 -59.38 32.34 -10.72
N SER A 109 -59.63 31.19 -10.12
CA SER A 109 -59.11 30.78 -8.80
C SER A 109 -57.82 29.95 -8.88
N LEU A 110 -57.28 29.72 -10.08
CA LEU A 110 -56.14 28.84 -10.28
C LEU A 110 -54.86 29.47 -9.71
N GLN A 111 -54.21 28.76 -8.78
CA GLN A 111 -53.01 29.20 -8.08
C GLN A 111 -51.77 28.39 -8.47
N SER A 112 -51.97 27.18 -9.02
CA SER A 112 -50.94 26.18 -9.27
C SER A 112 -51.25 25.42 -10.57
N LEU A 113 -50.40 25.57 -11.59
CA LEU A 113 -50.55 24.94 -12.90
C LEU A 113 -49.28 24.18 -13.29
N ARG A 114 -49.34 22.85 -13.27
CA ARG A 114 -48.25 21.96 -13.69
C ARG A 114 -48.45 21.46 -15.12
N LEU A 115 -47.48 21.77 -15.98
CA LEU A 115 -47.38 21.34 -17.38
C LEU A 115 -45.99 20.71 -17.67
N ASP A 116 -45.27 20.34 -16.62
CA ASP A 116 -43.93 19.74 -16.68
C ASP A 116 -43.91 18.35 -17.34
N ALA A 117 -42.74 17.88 -17.81
CA ALA A 117 -42.57 16.60 -18.48
C ALA A 117 -43.61 16.37 -19.61
N ASN A 118 -43.59 17.25 -20.61
CA ASN A 118 -44.52 17.23 -21.75
C ASN A 118 -43.74 17.47 -23.06
N HIS A 119 -44.45 17.69 -24.17
CA HIS A 119 -43.85 17.91 -25.49
C HIS A 119 -44.16 19.31 -26.04
N ILE A 120 -44.37 20.28 -25.15
CA ILE A 120 -44.78 21.65 -25.50
C ILE A 120 -43.64 22.34 -26.26
N VAL A 121 -43.93 22.79 -27.48
CA VAL A 121 -42.99 23.55 -28.32
C VAL A 121 -43.30 25.05 -28.28
N THR A 122 -44.57 25.42 -28.14
CA THR A 122 -45.05 26.81 -28.15
C THR A 122 -46.10 27.05 -27.07
N VAL A 123 -46.20 28.31 -26.62
CA VAL A 123 -47.25 28.80 -25.72
C VAL A 123 -48.03 29.91 -26.45
N PRO A 124 -49.28 29.67 -26.88
CA PRO A 124 -50.14 30.69 -27.50
C PRO A 124 -50.27 31.95 -26.64
N GLU A 125 -50.31 33.13 -27.26
CA GLU A 125 -50.24 34.44 -26.57
C GLU A 125 -51.33 34.65 -25.50
N ASP A 126 -52.49 34.02 -25.71
CA ASP A 126 -53.70 34.01 -24.90
C ASP A 126 -53.70 32.98 -23.75
N SER A 127 -52.70 32.10 -23.68
CA SER A 127 -52.69 30.88 -22.82
C SER A 127 -53.01 31.08 -21.34
N PHE A 128 -52.70 32.26 -20.80
CA PHE A 128 -52.84 32.57 -19.38
C PHE A 128 -53.74 33.80 -19.13
N GLU A 129 -54.53 34.20 -20.12
CA GLU A 129 -55.47 35.32 -20.00
C GLU A 129 -56.49 35.09 -18.85
N GLY A 130 -56.52 35.99 -17.88
CA GLY A 130 -57.45 35.96 -16.75
C GLY A 130 -57.04 35.07 -15.56
N LEU A 131 -55.88 34.40 -15.60
CA LEU A 131 -55.35 33.57 -14.50
C LEU A 131 -54.72 34.41 -13.38
N VAL A 132 -55.43 35.44 -12.90
CA VAL A 132 -54.91 36.50 -12.02
C VAL A 132 -54.48 36.05 -10.63
N GLN A 133 -54.85 34.84 -10.19
CA GLN A 133 -54.42 34.24 -8.92
C GLN A 133 -53.22 33.28 -9.05
N LEU A 134 -52.70 33.05 -10.27
CA LEU A 134 -51.66 32.04 -10.49
C LEU A 134 -50.35 32.44 -9.81
N ARG A 135 -49.85 31.58 -8.92
CA ARG A 135 -48.62 31.76 -8.14
C ARG A 135 -47.50 30.84 -8.59
N HIS A 136 -47.82 29.63 -9.06
CA HIS A 136 -46.85 28.63 -9.47
C HIS A 136 -47.16 28.12 -10.87
N LEU A 137 -46.18 28.23 -11.77
CA LEU A 137 -46.25 27.75 -13.15
C LEU A 137 -45.02 26.89 -13.45
N TRP A 138 -45.25 25.60 -13.72
CA TRP A 138 -44.22 24.64 -14.09
C TRP A 138 -44.33 24.30 -15.58
N LEU A 139 -43.28 24.63 -16.33
CA LEU A 139 -43.12 24.38 -17.77
C LEU A 139 -41.79 23.67 -18.07
N ASP A 140 -41.18 23.04 -17.06
CA ASP A 140 -39.93 22.29 -17.18
C ASP A 140 -40.08 20.95 -17.92
N ASP A 141 -38.96 20.40 -18.39
CA ASP A 141 -38.87 19.17 -19.21
C ASP A 141 -39.85 19.19 -20.40
N ASN A 142 -39.59 20.14 -21.30
CA ASN A 142 -40.41 20.43 -22.46
C ASN A 142 -39.52 20.80 -23.67
N SER A 143 -40.08 21.38 -24.73
CA SER A 143 -39.37 21.67 -25.98
C SER A 143 -39.40 23.15 -26.40
N LEU A 144 -39.61 24.07 -25.46
CA LEU A 144 -39.60 25.52 -25.70
C LEU A 144 -38.23 25.99 -26.19
N THR A 145 -38.20 26.75 -27.29
CA THR A 145 -36.97 27.32 -27.89
C THR A 145 -36.67 28.76 -27.49
N GLU A 146 -37.66 29.44 -26.88
CA GLU A 146 -37.65 30.84 -26.48
C GLU A 146 -38.54 31.05 -25.24
N VAL A 147 -38.39 32.20 -24.58
CA VAL A 147 -39.23 32.57 -23.42
C VAL A 147 -40.60 33.07 -23.90
N PRO A 148 -41.73 32.58 -23.35
CA PRO A 148 -43.08 33.00 -23.77
C PRO A 148 -43.47 34.35 -23.13
N ILE A 149 -42.85 35.44 -23.58
CA ILE A 149 -42.96 36.79 -22.99
C ILE A 149 -44.41 37.30 -22.92
N ARG A 150 -45.16 37.22 -24.03
CA ARG A 150 -46.55 37.72 -24.08
C ARG A 150 -47.48 36.95 -23.12
N PRO A 151 -47.54 35.60 -23.14
CA PRO A 151 -48.28 34.83 -22.13
C PRO A 151 -47.91 35.18 -20.68
N LEU A 152 -46.62 35.29 -20.36
CA LEU A 152 -46.15 35.58 -19.01
C LEU A 152 -46.51 37.01 -18.55
N SER A 153 -46.62 37.97 -19.47
CA SER A 153 -46.96 39.36 -19.15
C SER A 153 -48.35 39.53 -18.49
N ASN A 154 -49.22 38.52 -18.58
CA ASN A 154 -50.56 38.48 -18.00
C ASN A 154 -50.59 37.95 -16.54
N LEU A 155 -49.45 37.61 -15.93
CA LEU A 155 -49.36 36.88 -14.65
C LEU A 155 -48.72 37.71 -13.50
N PRO A 156 -49.31 38.84 -13.06
CA PRO A 156 -48.70 39.72 -12.06
C PRO A 156 -48.57 39.12 -10.65
N SER A 157 -49.33 38.07 -10.34
CA SER A 157 -49.32 37.38 -9.04
C SER A 157 -48.35 36.17 -8.97
N LEU A 158 -47.59 35.92 -10.04
CA LEU A 158 -46.71 34.75 -10.13
C LEU A 158 -45.54 34.85 -9.17
N GLN A 159 -45.32 33.82 -8.35
CA GLN A 159 -44.30 33.75 -7.29
C GLN A 159 -43.17 32.77 -7.63
N ALA A 160 -43.48 31.70 -8.37
CA ALA A 160 -42.49 30.74 -8.86
C ALA A 160 -42.74 30.39 -10.33
N LEU A 161 -41.69 30.47 -11.13
CA LEU A 161 -41.67 30.10 -12.54
C LEU A 161 -40.47 29.18 -12.80
N THR A 162 -40.73 28.03 -13.42
CA THR A 162 -39.65 27.18 -13.97
C THR A 162 -39.84 26.94 -15.46
N LEU A 163 -38.76 27.18 -16.19
CA LEU A 163 -38.57 26.94 -17.61
C LEU A 163 -37.33 26.04 -17.81
N ALA A 164 -36.93 25.28 -16.79
CA ALA A 164 -35.76 24.40 -16.81
C ALA A 164 -35.92 23.24 -17.81
N LEU A 165 -34.83 22.53 -18.13
CA LEU A 165 -34.85 21.33 -19.00
C LEU A 165 -35.56 21.57 -20.36
N ASN A 166 -35.37 22.77 -20.93
CA ASN A 166 -35.94 23.17 -22.21
C ASN A 166 -34.83 23.43 -23.25
N LYS A 167 -35.15 24.08 -24.37
CA LYS A 167 -34.24 24.32 -25.50
C LYS A 167 -34.01 25.83 -25.72
N ILE A 168 -34.25 26.65 -24.69
CA ILE A 168 -34.15 28.12 -24.75
C ILE A 168 -32.70 28.51 -25.04
N SER A 169 -32.50 29.37 -26.04
CA SER A 169 -31.18 29.71 -26.61
C SER A 169 -30.67 31.09 -26.22
N HIS A 170 -31.57 32.02 -25.90
CA HIS A 170 -31.30 33.40 -25.54
C HIS A 170 -32.46 33.96 -24.71
N ILE A 171 -32.23 35.03 -23.95
CA ILE A 171 -33.29 35.80 -23.28
C ILE A 171 -33.15 37.28 -23.65
N PRO A 172 -34.14 37.89 -24.33
CA PRO A 172 -34.09 39.30 -24.71
C PRO A 172 -34.39 40.24 -23.53
N ASP A 173 -34.21 41.55 -23.73
CA ASP A 173 -34.52 42.57 -22.74
C ASP A 173 -36.01 42.59 -22.36
N TYR A 174 -36.30 42.95 -21.11
CA TYR A 174 -37.65 43.08 -20.54
C TYR A 174 -38.53 41.81 -20.59
N ALA A 175 -37.96 40.64 -20.84
CA ALA A 175 -38.67 39.36 -21.01
C ALA A 175 -39.58 38.97 -19.82
N PHE A 176 -39.27 39.44 -18.61
CA PHE A 176 -40.03 39.15 -17.38
C PHE A 176 -40.64 40.41 -16.72
N SER A 177 -40.75 41.52 -17.46
CA SER A 177 -41.00 42.87 -16.92
C SER A 177 -42.27 43.12 -16.10
N ASN A 178 -43.31 42.28 -16.24
CA ASN A 178 -44.55 42.38 -15.46
C ASN A 178 -44.58 41.46 -14.22
N LEU A 179 -43.54 40.63 -13.99
CA LEU A 179 -43.54 39.58 -12.96
C LEU A 179 -42.99 40.07 -11.61
N SER A 180 -43.46 41.21 -11.12
CA SER A 180 -42.91 41.84 -9.90
C SER A 180 -43.15 41.03 -8.61
N SER A 181 -44.12 40.10 -8.60
CA SER A 181 -44.34 39.16 -7.48
C SER A 181 -43.38 37.96 -7.45
N LEU A 182 -42.52 37.80 -8.46
CA LEU A 182 -41.73 36.57 -8.65
C LEU A 182 -40.57 36.51 -7.66
N VAL A 183 -40.51 35.40 -6.91
CA VAL A 183 -39.49 35.11 -5.89
C VAL A 183 -38.46 34.10 -6.41
N VAL A 184 -38.89 33.15 -7.25
CA VAL A 184 -38.06 32.04 -7.77
C VAL A 184 -38.17 31.93 -9.29
N LEU A 185 -37.03 31.93 -9.97
CA LEU A 185 -36.93 31.74 -11.43
C LEU A 185 -35.88 30.67 -11.77
N HIS A 186 -36.33 29.52 -12.28
CA HIS A 186 -35.46 28.43 -12.71
C HIS A 186 -35.37 28.36 -14.24
N LEU A 187 -34.14 28.43 -14.77
CA LEU A 187 -33.78 28.40 -16.19
C LEU A 187 -32.67 27.36 -16.47
N HIS A 188 -32.37 26.49 -15.51
CA HIS A 188 -31.29 25.50 -15.62
C HIS A 188 -31.49 24.45 -16.72
N ASN A 189 -30.41 23.80 -17.16
CA ASN A 189 -30.42 22.76 -18.20
C ASN A 189 -31.08 23.23 -19.52
N ASN A 190 -30.84 24.48 -19.91
CA ASN A 190 -31.23 25.04 -21.21
C ASN A 190 -29.99 25.17 -22.12
N LYS A 191 -30.09 25.98 -23.18
CA LYS A 191 -29.00 26.26 -24.13
C LYS A 191 -28.70 27.75 -24.22
N ILE A 192 -28.95 28.49 -23.14
CA ILE A 192 -28.86 29.95 -23.10
C ILE A 192 -27.39 30.34 -23.32
N ARG A 193 -27.13 31.10 -24.39
CA ARG A 193 -25.81 31.63 -24.73
C ARG A 193 -25.68 33.11 -24.43
N THR A 194 -26.77 33.86 -24.60
CA THR A 194 -26.82 35.31 -24.46
C THR A 194 -28.02 35.75 -23.63
N LEU A 195 -27.79 36.80 -22.84
CA LEU A 195 -28.79 37.48 -22.02
C LEU A 195 -28.78 38.96 -22.41
N GLY A 196 -29.96 39.56 -22.60
CA GLY A 196 -30.07 41.01 -22.73
C GLY A 196 -29.66 41.72 -21.43
N PRO A 197 -29.00 42.90 -21.49
CA PRO A 197 -28.57 43.63 -20.30
C PRO A 197 -29.71 44.03 -19.33
N HIS A 198 -30.95 44.00 -19.81
CA HIS A 198 -32.17 44.32 -19.07
C HIS A 198 -33.21 43.18 -19.11
N CYS A 199 -32.79 41.93 -19.37
CA CYS A 199 -33.71 40.78 -19.45
C CYS A 199 -34.50 40.50 -18.15
N PHE A 200 -33.87 40.74 -16.99
CA PHE A 200 -34.45 40.53 -15.66
C PHE A 200 -35.07 41.80 -15.03
N HIS A 201 -35.12 42.91 -15.77
CA HIS A 201 -35.73 44.15 -15.28
C HIS A 201 -37.21 43.95 -14.93
N GLY A 202 -37.65 44.37 -13.74
CA GLY A 202 -39.01 44.21 -13.22
C GLY A 202 -39.20 43.05 -12.24
N LEU A 203 -38.15 42.24 -12.01
CA LEU A 203 -38.13 41.14 -11.05
C LEU A 203 -37.73 41.61 -9.63
N ASP A 204 -38.41 42.64 -9.12
CA ASP A 204 -37.99 43.39 -7.92
C ASP A 204 -37.91 42.53 -6.65
N ASN A 205 -38.73 41.48 -6.53
CA ASN A 205 -38.81 40.59 -5.36
C ASN A 205 -38.08 39.25 -5.55
N LEU A 206 -37.26 39.09 -6.60
CA LEU A 206 -36.60 37.81 -6.89
C LEU A 206 -35.50 37.51 -5.87
N GLU A 207 -35.62 36.37 -5.19
CA GLU A 207 -34.67 35.89 -4.19
C GLU A 207 -33.78 34.76 -4.72
N ALA A 208 -34.25 33.94 -5.67
CA ALA A 208 -33.50 32.83 -6.26
C ALA A 208 -33.54 32.85 -7.79
N LEU A 209 -32.35 32.81 -8.41
CA LEU A 209 -32.15 32.71 -9.87
C LEU A 209 -31.22 31.55 -10.21
N ASP A 210 -31.71 30.59 -10.98
CA ASP A 210 -30.92 29.44 -11.45
C ASP A 210 -30.69 29.47 -12.98
N LEU A 211 -29.43 29.67 -13.38
CA LEU A 211 -28.91 29.60 -14.75
C LEU A 211 -27.90 28.44 -14.95
N ASN A 212 -27.85 27.47 -14.03
CA ASN A 212 -26.93 26.32 -14.06
C ASN A 212 -27.09 25.47 -15.34
N TYR A 213 -26.03 24.75 -15.75
CA TYR A 213 -26.04 23.88 -16.94
C TYR A 213 -26.56 24.56 -18.22
N ASN A 214 -26.00 25.74 -18.55
CA ASN A 214 -26.32 26.49 -19.76
C ASN A 214 -25.06 26.67 -20.64
N ASN A 215 -25.08 27.61 -21.59
CA ASN A 215 -23.95 27.87 -22.50
C ASN A 215 -23.50 29.34 -22.43
N LEU A 216 -23.65 30.00 -21.27
CA LEU A 216 -23.24 31.40 -21.07
C LEU A 216 -21.72 31.53 -21.24
N ILE A 217 -21.30 32.53 -22.02
CA ILE A 217 -19.88 32.83 -22.30
C ILE A 217 -19.38 34.01 -21.45
N ASP A 218 -20.25 35.00 -21.27
CA ASP A 218 -19.98 36.23 -20.53
C ASP A 218 -20.68 36.22 -19.16
N PHE A 219 -20.17 37.03 -18.23
CA PHE A 219 -20.79 37.23 -16.93
C PHE A 219 -22.18 37.91 -17.08
N PRO A 220 -23.23 37.45 -16.36
CA PRO A 220 -24.58 37.98 -16.52
C PRO A 220 -24.75 39.34 -15.83
N ASP A 221 -24.23 40.43 -16.41
CA ASP A 221 -24.36 41.80 -15.86
C ASP A 221 -25.82 42.26 -15.63
N SER A 222 -26.81 41.60 -16.25
CA SER A 222 -28.23 41.84 -16.02
C SER A 222 -28.69 41.54 -14.59
N ILE A 223 -27.96 40.74 -13.80
CA ILE A 223 -28.27 40.52 -12.37
C ILE A 223 -28.23 41.81 -11.55
N ARG A 224 -27.60 42.88 -12.05
CA ARG A 224 -27.57 44.20 -11.39
C ARG A 224 -28.96 44.84 -11.23
N SER A 225 -29.99 44.27 -11.85
CA SER A 225 -31.40 44.63 -11.70
C SER A 225 -32.13 43.92 -10.55
N LEU A 226 -31.46 43.02 -9.81
CA LEU A 226 -32.08 42.11 -8.82
C LEU A 226 -31.63 42.44 -7.38
N PRO A 227 -32.22 43.47 -6.72
CA PRO A 227 -31.73 43.96 -5.42
C PRO A 227 -31.92 42.98 -4.25
N ASN A 228 -32.94 42.13 -4.32
CA ASN A 228 -33.32 41.20 -3.25
C ASN A 228 -32.74 39.78 -3.43
N LEU A 229 -31.84 39.58 -4.40
CA LEU A 229 -31.29 38.27 -4.75
C LEU A 229 -30.43 37.69 -3.61
N LYS A 230 -30.77 36.46 -3.20
CA LYS A 230 -30.12 35.69 -2.12
C LYS A 230 -29.38 34.46 -2.64
N GLU A 231 -29.90 33.81 -3.66
CA GLU A 231 -29.30 32.64 -4.30
C GLU A 231 -29.11 32.87 -5.80
N LEU A 232 -27.89 32.59 -6.28
CA LEU A 232 -27.53 32.76 -7.69
C LEU A 232 -26.72 31.54 -8.18
N GLY A 233 -27.33 30.77 -9.08
CA GLY A 233 -26.67 29.68 -9.79
C GLY A 233 -26.27 30.06 -11.23
N PHE A 234 -25.02 29.85 -11.60
CA PHE A 234 -24.55 29.85 -12.99
C PHE A 234 -23.42 28.81 -13.22
N HIS A 235 -23.41 27.73 -12.43
CA HIS A 235 -22.39 26.68 -12.52
C HIS A 235 -22.52 25.87 -13.82
N SER A 236 -21.45 25.19 -14.20
CA SER A 236 -21.38 24.35 -15.41
C SER A 236 -21.81 25.11 -16.69
N ASN A 237 -21.29 26.33 -16.84
CA ASN A 237 -21.40 27.20 -18.02
C ASN A 237 -20.00 27.40 -18.66
N SER A 238 -19.88 28.31 -19.63
CA SER A 238 -18.63 28.61 -20.34
C SER A 238 -18.02 29.96 -19.93
N ILE A 239 -18.33 30.47 -18.74
CA ILE A 239 -17.90 31.81 -18.30
C ILE A 239 -16.41 31.83 -17.98
N THR A 240 -15.68 32.79 -18.55
CA THR A 240 -14.20 32.87 -18.46
C THR A 240 -13.69 33.98 -17.55
N ILE A 241 -14.51 34.96 -17.18
CA ILE A 241 -14.13 36.16 -16.41
C ILE A 241 -15.26 36.52 -15.44
N ILE A 242 -14.92 36.79 -14.18
CA ILE A 242 -15.79 37.50 -13.23
C ILE A 242 -15.24 38.93 -13.06
N PRO A 243 -15.99 39.99 -13.40
CA PRO A 243 -15.49 41.35 -13.39
C PRO A 243 -15.35 41.94 -11.97
N ASP A 244 -14.57 43.02 -11.86
CA ASP A 244 -14.56 43.86 -10.66
C ASP A 244 -15.95 44.47 -10.40
N GLY A 245 -16.34 44.55 -9.13
CA GLY A 245 -17.67 45.02 -8.73
C GLY A 245 -18.86 44.22 -9.27
N ALA A 246 -18.67 42.93 -9.60
CA ALA A 246 -19.70 42.02 -10.11
C ALA A 246 -21.02 42.09 -9.32
N PHE A 247 -20.97 41.83 -8.01
CA PHE A 247 -22.16 41.64 -7.16
C PHE A 247 -22.57 42.90 -6.35
N VAL A 248 -22.05 44.08 -6.69
CA VAL A 248 -22.25 45.36 -5.95
C VAL A 248 -23.72 45.80 -5.87
N LYS A 249 -24.62 45.22 -6.67
CA LYS A 249 -26.07 45.48 -6.63
C LYS A 249 -26.89 44.39 -5.95
N ASN A 250 -26.25 43.34 -5.43
CA ASN A 250 -26.87 42.13 -4.90
C ASN A 250 -26.35 41.84 -3.46
N PRO A 251 -26.48 42.78 -2.50
CA PRO A 251 -25.82 42.70 -1.20
C PRO A 251 -26.34 41.58 -0.28
N LEU A 252 -27.52 41.02 -0.59
CA LEU A 252 -28.17 39.96 0.20
C LEU A 252 -27.80 38.53 -0.25
N LEU A 253 -26.83 38.37 -1.17
CA LEU A 253 -26.38 37.07 -1.66
C LEU A 253 -25.78 36.22 -0.53
N ARG A 254 -26.29 34.98 -0.43
CA ARG A 254 -25.95 33.95 0.57
C ARG A 254 -25.18 32.78 -0.05
N THR A 255 -25.59 32.40 -1.26
CA THR A 255 -25.01 31.31 -2.05
C THR A 255 -24.77 31.77 -3.48
N ILE A 256 -23.58 31.48 -4.02
CA ILE A 256 -23.19 31.77 -5.40
C ILE A 256 -22.56 30.51 -5.99
N HIS A 257 -23.30 29.79 -6.83
CA HIS A 257 -22.82 28.55 -7.46
C HIS A 257 -22.17 28.89 -8.80
N LEU A 258 -20.83 29.00 -8.80
CA LEU A 258 -20.02 29.42 -9.95
C LEU A 258 -19.03 28.38 -10.47
N TYR A 259 -18.99 27.19 -9.86
CA TYR A 259 -18.08 26.09 -10.23
C TYR A 259 -18.35 25.52 -11.64
N ASP A 260 -17.46 24.64 -12.11
CA ASP A 260 -17.47 24.05 -13.46
C ASP A 260 -17.53 25.06 -14.62
N ASN A 261 -17.16 26.32 -14.37
CA ASN A 261 -16.90 27.32 -15.39
C ASN A 261 -15.39 27.35 -15.71
N PRO A 262 -14.98 27.58 -16.98
CA PRO A 262 -13.58 27.71 -17.40
C PRO A 262 -12.99 29.08 -17.01
N LEU A 263 -13.08 29.42 -15.72
CA LEU A 263 -12.67 30.71 -15.18
C LEU A 263 -11.16 30.92 -15.38
N SER A 264 -10.82 32.00 -16.08
CA SER A 264 -9.44 32.47 -16.23
C SER A 264 -9.10 33.55 -15.21
N PHE A 265 -10.07 34.43 -14.90
CA PHE A 265 -9.86 35.67 -14.16
C PHE A 265 -11.02 36.00 -13.21
N VAL A 266 -10.70 36.60 -12.07
CA VAL A 266 -11.65 37.11 -11.08
C VAL A 266 -11.16 38.49 -10.60
N GLY A 267 -12.03 39.50 -10.69
CA GLY A 267 -11.75 40.85 -10.20
C GLY A 267 -11.48 40.90 -8.69
N ASN A 268 -10.53 41.73 -8.26
CA ASN A 268 -10.12 41.83 -6.85
C ASN A 268 -11.26 42.32 -5.94
N SER A 269 -12.20 43.11 -6.48
CA SER A 269 -13.36 43.67 -5.79
C SER A 269 -14.68 42.91 -6.03
N ALA A 270 -14.65 41.78 -6.74
CA ALA A 270 -15.86 41.07 -7.16
C ALA A 270 -16.80 40.68 -6.00
N PHE A 271 -16.23 40.28 -4.86
CA PHE A 271 -16.94 39.74 -3.69
C PHE A 271 -16.90 40.65 -2.45
N GLN A 272 -16.77 41.97 -2.63
CA GLN A 272 -16.83 42.94 -1.53
C GLN A 272 -18.26 43.20 -1.06
N ASN A 273 -18.43 43.51 0.24
CA ASN A 273 -19.70 43.95 0.84
C ASN A 273 -20.87 42.95 0.62
N LEU A 274 -20.60 41.65 0.74
CA LEU A 274 -21.61 40.59 0.71
C LEU A 274 -21.77 40.03 2.14
N SER A 275 -22.46 40.78 3.02
CA SER A 275 -22.55 40.45 4.45
C SER A 275 -23.18 39.10 4.75
N ASP A 276 -24.06 38.64 3.87
CA ASP A 276 -24.84 37.41 4.02
C ASP A 276 -24.17 36.19 3.36
N LEU A 277 -23.01 36.34 2.71
CA LEU A 277 -22.35 35.23 1.98
C LEU A 277 -21.67 34.26 2.94
N HIS A 278 -22.11 32.99 2.94
CA HIS A 278 -21.56 31.93 3.81
C HIS A 278 -20.51 31.05 3.11
N PHE A 279 -20.63 30.86 1.79
CA PHE A 279 -19.80 29.94 1.01
C PHE A 279 -19.23 30.65 -0.23
N LEU A 280 -17.90 30.58 -0.42
CA LEU A 280 -17.24 31.08 -1.63
C LEU A 280 -16.27 30.03 -2.17
N ILE A 281 -16.60 29.47 -3.34
CA ILE A 281 -15.82 28.42 -4.01
C ILE A 281 -15.39 28.90 -5.40
N ILE A 282 -14.09 29.12 -5.59
CA ILE A 282 -13.44 29.46 -6.85
C ILE A 282 -12.38 28.40 -7.16
N ARG A 283 -12.45 27.79 -8.34
CA ARG A 283 -11.55 26.72 -8.78
C ARG A 283 -11.04 26.99 -10.19
N GLY A 284 -9.75 26.76 -10.42
CA GLY A 284 -9.10 26.82 -11.74
C GLY A 284 -8.79 28.22 -12.29
N ALA A 285 -8.97 29.29 -11.51
CA ALA A 285 -8.81 30.69 -11.92
C ALA A 285 -7.34 31.08 -12.19
N SER A 286 -6.79 30.52 -13.26
CA SER A 286 -5.34 30.38 -13.49
C SER A 286 -4.57 31.68 -13.79
N ASN A 287 -5.22 32.83 -14.01
CA ASN A 287 -4.56 34.14 -14.12
C ASN A 287 -4.62 34.97 -12.83
N VAL A 288 -5.40 34.56 -11.83
CA VAL A 288 -5.51 35.27 -10.54
C VAL A 288 -4.23 35.07 -9.74
N GLN A 289 -3.53 36.17 -9.44
CA GLN A 289 -2.24 36.18 -8.71
C GLN A 289 -2.34 36.78 -7.29
N TRP A 290 -3.51 37.31 -6.93
CA TRP A 290 -3.78 37.97 -5.65
C TRP A 290 -4.91 37.27 -4.91
N PHE A 291 -4.85 37.35 -3.58
CA PHE A 291 -5.98 36.99 -2.74
C PHE A 291 -7.11 38.03 -2.95
N PRO A 292 -8.39 37.62 -3.14
CA PRO A 292 -9.49 38.55 -3.39
C PRO A 292 -9.77 39.42 -2.16
N ASN A 293 -10.15 40.68 -2.36
CA ASN A 293 -10.53 41.55 -1.26
C ASN A 293 -11.97 41.25 -0.80
N LEU A 294 -12.09 40.78 0.45
CA LEU A 294 -13.34 40.37 1.10
C LEU A 294 -13.85 41.39 2.14
N THR A 295 -13.39 42.65 2.12
CA THR A 295 -13.87 43.69 3.04
C THR A 295 -15.41 43.81 2.99
N GLY A 296 -16.05 43.65 4.16
CA GLY A 296 -17.51 43.69 4.33
C GLY A 296 -18.21 42.33 4.15
N THR A 297 -17.48 41.30 3.76
CA THR A 297 -17.96 39.93 3.53
C THR A 297 -17.47 39.05 4.68
N ASN A 298 -18.01 39.28 5.89
CA ASN A 298 -17.39 38.86 7.16
C ASN A 298 -17.93 37.53 7.74
N ASN A 299 -19.00 36.97 7.16
CA ASN A 299 -19.72 35.80 7.68
C ASN A 299 -19.45 34.51 6.88
N LEU A 300 -18.33 34.45 6.14
CA LEU A 300 -17.92 33.23 5.43
C LEU A 300 -17.65 32.10 6.43
N GLU A 301 -18.32 30.97 6.23
CA GLU A 301 -18.04 29.70 6.93
C GLU A 301 -17.05 28.83 6.15
N SER A 302 -17.03 28.94 4.81
CA SER A 302 -16.12 28.19 3.96
C SER A 302 -15.60 29.02 2.78
N LEU A 303 -14.27 28.98 2.59
CA LEU A 303 -13.56 29.66 1.51
C LEU A 303 -12.65 28.67 0.78
N THR A 304 -12.92 28.43 -0.50
CA THR A 304 -12.10 27.60 -1.39
C THR A 304 -11.59 28.46 -2.56
N LEU A 305 -10.27 28.61 -2.69
CA LEU A 305 -9.60 29.34 -3.77
C LEU A 305 -8.46 28.47 -4.33
N THR A 306 -8.75 27.60 -5.30
CA THR A 306 -7.78 26.57 -5.74
C THR A 306 -7.46 26.62 -7.24
N GLY A 307 -6.26 26.17 -7.61
CA GLY A 307 -5.81 26.19 -9.01
C GLY A 307 -5.58 27.60 -9.55
N THR A 308 -5.06 28.50 -8.70
CA THR A 308 -4.72 29.89 -9.05
C THR A 308 -3.22 30.14 -8.87
N LYS A 309 -2.77 31.40 -8.88
CA LYS A 309 -1.37 31.79 -8.68
C LYS A 309 -1.20 32.73 -7.47
N ILE A 310 -2.07 32.61 -6.46
CA ILE A 310 -1.94 33.33 -5.18
C ILE A 310 -0.61 32.99 -4.52
N ARG A 311 0.16 34.02 -4.12
CA ARG A 311 1.49 33.87 -3.50
C ARG A 311 1.55 34.14 -2.00
N SER A 312 0.55 34.82 -1.45
CA SER A 312 0.51 35.21 -0.03
C SER A 312 -0.92 35.48 0.41
N ILE A 313 -1.17 35.30 1.71
CA ILE A 313 -2.45 35.58 2.37
C ILE A 313 -2.36 36.96 3.04
N PRO A 314 -3.39 37.82 2.98
CA PRO A 314 -3.36 39.13 3.65
C PRO A 314 -3.28 39.00 5.18
N ILE A 315 -2.38 39.75 5.82
CA ILE A 315 -2.14 39.71 7.28
C ILE A 315 -3.42 39.96 8.10
N LYS A 316 -4.36 40.74 7.57
CA LYS A 316 -5.64 41.07 8.25
C LYS A 316 -6.75 40.03 8.06
N PHE A 317 -6.54 38.98 7.26
CA PHE A 317 -7.57 38.01 6.88
C PHE A 317 -8.32 37.44 8.09
N CYS A 318 -7.61 36.95 9.11
CA CYS A 318 -8.21 36.42 10.34
C CYS A 318 -8.74 37.47 11.34
N GLN A 319 -8.48 38.77 11.09
CA GLN A 319 -9.12 39.85 11.85
C GLN A 319 -10.53 40.13 11.34
N GLU A 320 -10.79 39.84 10.06
CA GLU A 320 -12.08 40.00 9.38
C GLU A 320 -12.91 38.70 9.41
N GLN A 321 -12.30 37.55 9.08
CA GLN A 321 -12.99 36.27 8.84
C GLN A 321 -13.09 35.37 10.09
N LYS A 322 -13.89 35.79 11.07
CA LYS A 322 -14.01 35.10 12.37
C LYS A 322 -14.94 33.88 12.38
N MET A 323 -15.86 33.80 11.42
CA MET A 323 -16.83 32.69 11.29
C MET A 323 -16.30 31.50 10.48
N LEU A 324 -15.10 31.65 9.89
CA LEU A 324 -14.54 30.70 8.93
C LEU A 324 -14.17 29.37 9.59
N ARG A 325 -14.68 28.27 9.03
CA ARG A 325 -14.46 26.89 9.50
C ARG A 325 -13.59 26.09 8.55
N THR A 326 -13.79 26.22 7.24
CA THR A 326 -12.98 25.54 6.22
C THR A 326 -12.25 26.56 5.34
N LEU A 327 -10.93 26.41 5.24
CA LEU A 327 -10.07 27.20 4.36
C LEU A 327 -9.30 26.28 3.40
N ASP A 328 -9.64 26.31 2.12
CA ASP A 328 -8.92 25.58 1.07
C ASP A 328 -8.22 26.54 0.10
N LEU A 329 -6.90 26.57 0.21
CA LEU A 329 -5.99 27.33 -0.65
C LEU A 329 -5.00 26.38 -1.37
N SER A 330 -5.43 25.16 -1.66
CA SER A 330 -4.61 24.16 -2.36
C SER A 330 -4.36 24.51 -3.83
N TYR A 331 -3.27 23.97 -4.39
CA TYR A 331 -2.84 24.21 -5.78
C TYR A 331 -2.66 25.71 -6.11
N ASN A 332 -1.79 26.39 -5.36
CA ASN A 332 -1.44 27.81 -5.56
C ASN A 332 0.10 28.01 -5.51
N GLU A 333 0.56 29.26 -5.47
CA GLU A 333 2.00 29.63 -5.42
C GLU A 333 2.43 30.14 -4.02
N ILE A 334 1.72 29.77 -2.94
CA ILE A 334 1.95 30.34 -1.59
C ILE A 334 3.32 29.88 -1.05
N SER A 335 4.21 30.82 -0.75
CA SER A 335 5.58 30.56 -0.29
C SER A 335 5.80 30.76 1.21
N ALA A 336 5.03 31.66 1.83
CA ALA A 336 5.07 31.96 3.25
C ALA A 336 3.65 32.03 3.82
N LEU A 337 3.48 31.47 5.03
CA LEU A 337 2.23 31.56 5.79
C LEU A 337 2.28 32.76 6.74
N VAL A 338 1.12 33.39 6.96
CA VAL A 338 0.92 34.37 8.04
C VAL A 338 0.37 33.66 9.29
N GLY A 339 0.44 34.32 10.45
CA GLY A 339 -0.28 33.85 11.63
C GLY A 339 -1.79 33.85 11.39
N PHE A 340 -2.45 32.71 11.60
CA PHE A 340 -3.91 32.57 11.51
C PHE A 340 -4.63 33.01 12.81
N GLU A 341 -3.97 33.79 13.67
CA GLU A 341 -4.54 34.31 14.92
C GLU A 341 -5.80 35.15 14.63
N GLY A 342 -6.89 34.84 15.33
CA GLY A 342 -8.22 35.43 15.12
C GLY A 342 -9.21 34.53 14.38
N CYS A 343 -8.73 33.58 13.56
CA CYS A 343 -9.57 32.57 12.90
C CYS A 343 -9.93 31.40 13.86
N SER A 344 -10.41 31.71 15.07
CA SER A 344 -10.63 30.72 16.15
C SER A 344 -11.60 29.59 15.82
N SER A 345 -12.44 29.78 14.79
CA SER A 345 -13.49 28.87 14.35
C SER A 345 -13.04 27.83 13.31
N LEU A 346 -11.79 27.88 12.84
CA LEU A 346 -11.27 26.96 11.81
C LEU A 346 -11.27 25.52 12.31
N GLU A 347 -11.99 24.65 11.61
CA GLU A 347 -12.04 23.19 11.79
C GLU A 347 -11.14 22.49 10.75
N GLU A 348 -10.96 23.07 9.55
CA GLU A 348 -10.23 22.47 8.42
C GLU A 348 -9.35 23.49 7.66
N VAL A 349 -8.09 23.14 7.40
CA VAL A 349 -7.16 23.92 6.58
C VAL A 349 -6.47 23.04 5.54
N TYR A 350 -6.62 23.39 4.27
CA TYR A 350 -6.04 22.70 3.11
C TYR A 350 -5.08 23.64 2.38
N LEU A 351 -3.79 23.32 2.42
CA LEU A 351 -2.68 24.11 1.88
C LEU A 351 -1.77 23.26 0.95
N GLN A 352 -2.23 22.09 0.54
CA GLN A 352 -1.46 21.17 -0.29
C GLN A 352 -1.14 21.72 -1.69
N ASN A 353 -0.05 21.22 -2.29
CA ASN A 353 0.41 21.68 -3.61
C ASN A 353 0.69 23.20 -3.65
N ASN A 354 1.44 23.71 -2.67
CA ASN A 354 1.95 25.08 -2.61
C ASN A 354 3.49 25.10 -2.61
N GLN A 355 4.11 26.21 -2.21
CA GLN A 355 5.57 26.42 -2.20
C GLN A 355 6.11 26.75 -0.79
N ILE A 356 5.40 26.35 0.27
CA ILE A 356 5.68 26.69 1.67
C ILE A 356 7.01 26.02 2.11
N GLN A 357 7.91 26.79 2.71
CA GLN A 357 9.28 26.36 3.07
C GLN A 357 9.50 26.09 4.55
N GLU A 358 8.76 26.78 5.43
CA GLU A 358 8.85 26.68 6.88
C GLU A 358 7.49 26.90 7.54
N VAL A 359 7.34 26.40 8.77
CA VAL A 359 6.19 26.64 9.64
C VAL A 359 6.69 27.21 10.97
N GLN A 360 6.26 28.43 11.30
CA GLN A 360 6.71 29.18 12.48
C GLN A 360 5.82 28.86 13.70
N ASN A 361 6.24 29.30 14.89
CA ASN A 361 5.49 29.14 16.15
C ASN A 361 4.09 29.77 16.07
N GLU A 362 4.02 30.99 15.53
CA GLU A 362 2.82 31.82 15.48
C GLU A 362 1.86 31.46 14.34
N THR A 363 2.27 30.63 13.38
CA THR A 363 1.48 30.30 12.19
C THR A 363 0.10 29.74 12.53
N PHE A 364 0.02 28.72 13.38
CA PHE A 364 -1.24 28.04 13.74
C PHE A 364 -1.67 28.32 15.20
N GLN A 365 -1.12 29.38 15.80
CA GLN A 365 -1.37 29.71 17.20
C GLN A 365 -2.82 30.11 17.45
N GLY A 366 -3.45 29.49 18.45
CA GLY A 366 -4.82 29.81 18.87
C GLY A 366 -5.94 29.08 18.11
N LEU A 367 -5.62 28.27 17.09
CA LEU A 367 -6.61 27.48 16.33
C LEU A 367 -7.11 26.24 17.13
N ALA A 368 -7.85 26.49 18.20
CA ALA A 368 -8.28 25.45 19.15
C ALA A 368 -9.32 24.46 18.58
N ALA A 369 -10.04 24.83 17.51
CA ALA A 369 -11.05 24.01 16.86
C ALA A 369 -10.52 23.13 15.71
N LEU A 370 -9.26 23.32 15.28
CA LEU A 370 -8.71 22.71 14.07
C LEU A 370 -8.60 21.18 14.21
N ARG A 371 -9.23 20.45 13.29
CA ARG A 371 -9.25 18.98 13.21
C ARG A 371 -8.39 18.45 12.05
N MET A 372 -8.47 19.10 10.89
CA MET A 372 -7.79 18.69 9.66
C MET A 372 -6.78 19.75 9.21
N LEU A 373 -5.53 19.34 8.99
CA LEU A 373 -4.47 20.16 8.42
C LEU A 373 -3.73 19.39 7.32
N ASP A 374 -3.89 19.83 6.06
CA ASP A 374 -3.14 19.32 4.92
C ASP A 374 -2.09 20.34 4.45
N LEU A 375 -0.82 19.98 4.60
CA LEU A 375 0.37 20.71 4.17
C LEU A 375 1.19 19.88 3.16
N SER A 376 0.59 18.83 2.58
CA SER A 376 1.30 17.92 1.68
C SER A 376 1.77 18.58 0.38
N ARG A 377 2.79 18.00 -0.26
CA ARG A 377 3.31 18.46 -1.57
C ARG A 377 3.74 19.93 -1.57
N ASN A 378 4.38 20.35 -0.49
CA ASN A 378 5.03 21.66 -0.32
C ASN A 378 6.57 21.46 -0.35
N ARG A 379 7.35 22.39 0.22
CA ARG A 379 8.81 22.30 0.36
C ARG A 379 9.26 22.52 1.80
N ILE A 380 8.46 22.06 2.76
CA ILE A 380 8.69 22.36 4.17
C ILE A 380 9.95 21.64 4.64
N HIS A 381 10.99 22.41 4.96
CA HIS A 381 12.27 21.91 5.47
C HIS A 381 12.27 21.81 7.00
N THR A 382 11.61 22.76 7.67
CA THR A 382 11.57 22.90 9.13
C THR A 382 10.18 23.30 9.63
N ILE A 383 9.84 22.81 10.82
CA ILE A 383 8.62 23.17 11.57
C ILE A 383 9.08 23.53 12.99
N HIS A 384 8.64 24.68 13.51
CA HIS A 384 8.99 25.08 14.87
C HIS A 384 8.42 24.11 15.90
N LYS A 385 9.20 23.82 16.97
CA LYS A 385 8.85 22.78 17.97
C LYS A 385 7.51 22.99 18.65
N GLU A 386 7.06 24.23 18.74
CA GLU A 386 5.83 24.63 19.43
C GLU A 386 4.66 24.94 18.48
N ALA A 387 4.85 24.86 17.16
CA ALA A 387 3.87 25.29 16.15
C ALA A 387 2.51 24.57 16.22
N PHE A 388 2.46 23.38 16.83
CA PHE A 388 1.25 22.57 16.98
C PHE A 388 0.72 22.50 18.43
N VAL A 389 1.36 23.16 19.39
CA VAL A 389 1.04 23.03 20.83
C VAL A 389 -0.37 23.52 21.19
N THR A 390 -0.94 24.47 20.42
CA THR A 390 -2.32 24.95 20.62
C THR A 390 -3.39 24.08 19.96
N LEU A 391 -3.03 23.12 19.11
CA LEU A 391 -3.95 22.39 18.21
C LEU A 391 -4.61 21.18 18.90
N LYS A 392 -5.28 21.43 20.03
CA LYS A 392 -5.83 20.39 20.92
C LYS A 392 -6.90 19.49 20.29
N ALA A 393 -7.55 19.94 19.22
CA ALA A 393 -8.58 19.21 18.49
C ALA A 393 -8.07 18.47 17.24
N LEU A 394 -6.77 18.54 16.93
CA LEU A 394 -6.24 18.05 15.65
C LEU A 394 -6.29 16.51 15.58
N THR A 395 -7.10 16.00 14.66
CA THR A 395 -7.26 14.56 14.43
C THR A 395 -6.48 14.08 13.21
N ASN A 396 -6.28 14.92 12.19
CA ASN A 396 -5.70 14.52 10.90
C ASN A 396 -4.64 15.53 10.45
N LEU A 397 -3.41 15.04 10.23
CA LEU A 397 -2.27 15.84 9.77
C LEU A 397 -1.59 15.17 8.56
N ASP A 398 -1.59 15.86 7.43
CA ASP A 398 -0.87 15.45 6.22
C ASP A 398 0.31 16.38 5.93
N LEU A 399 1.51 15.83 6.01
CA LEU A 399 2.80 16.46 5.71
C LEU A 399 3.56 15.67 4.63
N SER A 400 2.87 14.80 3.88
CA SER A 400 3.49 13.95 2.87
C SER A 400 4.10 14.76 1.71
N PHE A 401 5.15 14.23 1.07
CA PHE A 401 5.88 14.87 -0.03
C PHE A 401 6.38 16.29 0.32
N ASN A 402 7.11 16.41 1.43
CA ASN A 402 7.87 17.59 1.83
C ASN A 402 9.36 17.21 1.99
N ASP A 403 10.19 18.16 2.41
CA ASP A 403 11.64 17.99 2.60
C ASP A 403 12.04 17.91 4.08
N LEU A 404 11.14 17.44 4.95
CA LEU A 404 11.30 17.48 6.41
C LEU A 404 12.52 16.70 6.89
N THR A 405 13.19 17.25 7.90
CA THR A 405 14.35 16.64 8.58
C THR A 405 14.01 16.05 9.95
N ALA A 406 13.10 16.69 10.69
CA ALA A 406 12.61 16.31 12.02
C ALA A 406 11.11 16.64 12.13
N PHE A 407 10.42 16.06 13.13
CA PHE A 407 8.97 16.22 13.33
C PHE A 407 8.63 16.53 14.80
N PRO A 408 7.92 17.63 15.11
CA PRO A 408 7.55 17.97 16.48
C PRO A 408 6.31 17.21 16.96
N THR A 409 6.45 16.44 18.04
CA THR A 409 5.33 15.68 18.65
C THR A 409 4.53 16.48 19.69
N ALA A 410 5.01 17.66 20.10
CA ALA A 410 4.43 18.45 21.18
C ALA A 410 3.01 18.94 20.86
N GLY A 411 2.04 18.59 21.72
CA GLY A 411 0.62 18.94 21.57
C GLY A 411 -0.22 17.93 20.76
N LEU A 412 0.41 17.02 20.00
CA LEU A 412 -0.28 16.12 19.05
C LEU A 412 -0.93 14.88 19.68
N HIS A 413 -1.16 14.88 21.00
CA HIS A 413 -1.72 13.73 21.75
C HIS A 413 -3.14 13.31 21.30
N GLY A 414 -3.88 14.22 20.64
CA GLY A 414 -5.21 13.95 20.07
C GLY A 414 -5.21 13.33 18.67
N LEU A 415 -4.05 13.23 18.02
CA LEU A 415 -3.94 12.91 16.60
C LEU A 415 -4.36 11.45 16.30
N ASN A 416 -5.26 11.29 15.33
CA ASN A 416 -5.82 10.02 14.89
C ASN A 416 -5.15 9.51 13.58
N GLN A 417 -4.83 10.42 12.65
CA GLN A 417 -4.13 10.14 11.41
C GLN A 417 -2.92 11.06 11.19
N LEU A 418 -1.76 10.47 10.88
CA LEU A 418 -0.52 11.16 10.53
C LEU A 418 0.02 10.66 9.19
N LYS A 419 0.42 11.57 8.30
CA LYS A 419 1.11 11.20 7.05
C LYS A 419 2.39 12.03 6.85
N LEU A 420 3.49 11.31 6.66
CA LEU A 420 4.88 11.80 6.47
C LEU A 420 5.56 11.11 5.28
N THR A 421 4.85 10.27 4.52
CA THR A 421 5.35 9.57 3.32
C THR A 421 5.99 10.54 2.32
N GLY A 422 7.08 10.13 1.68
CA GLY A 422 7.77 10.97 0.69
C GLY A 422 8.62 12.11 1.27
N ASN A 423 8.94 12.09 2.57
CA ASN A 423 9.97 12.94 3.18
C ASN A 423 11.29 12.16 3.30
N PRO A 424 12.24 12.24 2.33
CA PRO A 424 13.43 11.38 2.29
C PRO A 424 14.52 11.75 3.32
N ASN A 425 14.47 12.97 3.86
CA ASN A 425 15.42 13.44 4.87
C ASN A 425 14.98 13.07 6.30
N PHE A 426 13.72 12.68 6.50
CA PHE A 426 13.15 12.35 7.81
C PHE A 426 13.53 10.92 8.23
N LYS A 427 14.70 10.80 8.88
CA LYS A 427 15.28 9.52 9.36
C LYS A 427 15.12 9.28 10.88
N GLU A 428 14.52 10.23 11.59
CA GLU A 428 14.28 10.15 13.04
C GLU A 428 13.19 9.12 13.36
N THR A 429 13.25 8.50 14.54
CA THR A 429 12.26 7.52 15.02
C THR A 429 11.16 8.23 15.81
N LEU A 430 9.89 7.87 15.54
CA LEU A 430 8.74 8.49 16.20
C LEU A 430 8.48 7.87 17.58
N THR A 431 8.24 8.71 18.58
CA THR A 431 7.92 8.32 19.96
C THR A 431 6.43 8.04 20.14
N ALA A 432 6.04 6.75 20.11
CA ALA A 432 4.64 6.34 20.27
C ALA A 432 3.96 6.85 21.58
N LYS A 433 4.76 7.14 22.63
CA LYS A 433 4.29 7.75 23.88
C LYS A 433 3.59 9.10 23.70
N ASP A 434 3.94 9.85 22.65
CA ASP A 434 3.40 11.19 22.42
C ASP A 434 2.11 11.15 21.56
N LEU A 435 1.82 10.03 20.90
CA LEU A 435 0.78 9.89 19.87
C LEU A 435 -0.23 8.78 20.24
N ILE A 436 -0.80 8.87 21.45
CA ILE A 436 -1.57 7.80 22.10
C ILE A 436 -2.87 7.43 21.35
N LYS A 437 -3.50 8.38 20.64
CA LYS A 437 -4.77 8.19 19.91
C LYS A 437 -4.61 7.83 18.42
N LEU A 438 -3.39 7.56 17.96
CA LEU A 438 -3.08 7.38 16.54
C LEU A 438 -3.56 6.02 16.01
N SER A 439 -4.56 6.00 15.13
CA SER A 439 -5.03 4.77 14.48
C SER A 439 -4.38 4.50 13.12
N SER A 440 -3.93 5.55 12.41
CA SER A 440 -3.36 5.44 11.07
C SER A 440 -2.11 6.31 10.92
N VAL A 441 -1.01 5.71 10.49
CA VAL A 441 0.27 6.41 10.30
C VAL A 441 0.95 6.00 9.01
N SER A 442 1.32 6.98 8.19
CA SER A 442 2.05 6.76 6.94
C SER A 442 3.42 7.42 7.03
N VAL A 443 4.50 6.64 6.94
CA VAL A 443 5.89 7.09 7.15
C VAL A 443 6.76 6.85 5.90
N PRO A 444 7.89 7.57 5.72
CA PRO A 444 8.78 7.33 4.59
C PRO A 444 9.52 5.99 4.69
N TYR A 445 9.80 5.47 5.90
CA TYR A 445 10.52 4.21 6.10
C TYR A 445 9.75 3.24 6.99
N ALA A 446 9.62 1.97 6.57
CA ALA A 446 8.91 0.93 7.34
C ALA A 446 9.49 0.73 8.76
N TYR A 447 10.77 1.01 8.98
CA TYR A 447 11.40 0.93 10.31
C TYR A 447 10.78 1.91 11.32
N GLN A 448 10.22 3.05 10.88
CA GLN A 448 9.53 3.99 11.77
C GLN A 448 8.21 3.42 12.31
N CYS A 449 7.60 2.44 11.64
CA CYS A 449 6.44 1.70 12.15
C CYS A 449 6.78 0.82 13.37
N CYS A 450 8.04 0.41 13.54
CA CYS A 450 8.45 -0.48 14.63
C CYS A 450 8.17 0.09 16.03
N ALA A 451 8.24 1.42 16.18
CA ALA A 451 7.94 2.10 17.45
C ALA A 451 6.48 1.94 17.89
N PHE A 452 5.55 1.74 16.95
CA PHE A 452 4.13 1.51 17.22
C PHE A 452 3.81 0.01 17.36
N SER A 453 4.54 -0.86 16.65
CA SER A 453 4.37 -2.32 16.69
C SER A 453 4.52 -2.92 18.10
N ALA A 454 5.38 -2.33 18.93
CA ALA A 454 5.61 -2.77 20.31
C ALA A 454 4.35 -2.74 21.21
N CYS A 455 3.31 -1.98 20.86
CA CYS A 455 2.06 -1.97 21.63
C CYS A 455 1.22 -3.25 21.44
N ASN A 456 1.41 -4.01 20.36
CA ASN A 456 0.64 -5.23 20.11
C ASN A 456 1.02 -6.39 21.05
N SER A 457 2.27 -6.47 21.52
CA SER A 457 2.76 -7.59 22.35
C SER A 457 2.14 -7.63 23.75
N TYR A 458 1.66 -6.49 24.25
CA TYR A 458 0.91 -6.39 25.51
C TYR A 458 -0.60 -6.68 25.37
N MET A 459 -1.12 -6.80 24.14
CA MET A 459 -2.54 -7.07 23.87
C MET A 459 -2.81 -8.52 23.47
N THR A 460 -1.82 -9.26 22.96
CA THR A 460 -1.99 -10.68 22.66
C THR A 460 -2.08 -11.55 23.92
N THR A 461 -1.39 -11.19 25.00
CA THR A 461 -1.41 -11.93 26.27
C THR A 461 -2.74 -11.85 27.03
N THR A 462 -3.44 -10.71 26.96
CA THR A 462 -4.76 -10.53 27.60
C THR A 462 -5.88 -11.23 26.83
N VAL A 463 -5.84 -11.20 25.50
CA VAL A 463 -6.89 -11.79 24.64
C VAL A 463 -6.93 -13.33 24.73
N GLU A 464 -5.82 -14.01 24.99
CA GLU A 464 -5.84 -15.47 25.22
C GLU A 464 -6.38 -15.84 26.61
N GLU A 465 -6.11 -15.07 27.67
CA GLU A 465 -6.70 -15.33 28.99
C GLU A 465 -8.22 -15.11 29.00
N ASP A 466 -8.71 -13.99 28.44
CA ASP A 466 -10.14 -13.67 28.52
C ASP A 466 -11.01 -14.54 27.61
N ARG A 467 -10.48 -15.07 26.51
CA ARG A 467 -11.16 -16.15 25.74
C ARG A 467 -11.34 -17.42 26.59
N LEU A 468 -10.37 -17.74 27.44
CA LEU A 468 -10.42 -18.87 28.37
C LEU A 468 -11.31 -18.61 29.60
N ARG A 469 -11.59 -17.34 29.94
CA ARG A 469 -12.63 -16.96 30.93
C ARG A 469 -14.04 -17.03 30.33
N ALA A 470 -14.25 -16.44 29.15
CA ALA A 470 -15.55 -16.40 28.48
C ALA A 470 -16.16 -17.80 28.28
N GLN A 471 -15.35 -18.79 27.89
CA GLN A 471 -15.81 -20.16 27.67
C GLN A 471 -16.17 -20.93 28.96
N ARG A 472 -15.84 -20.42 30.15
CA ARG A 472 -16.25 -21.02 31.45
C ARG A 472 -17.56 -20.45 32.00
N LEU A 473 -17.96 -19.24 31.60
CA LEU A 473 -19.19 -18.59 32.06
C LEU A 473 -20.46 -19.03 31.29
N LEU A 474 -20.30 -19.79 30.20
CA LEU A 474 -21.40 -20.28 29.37
C LEU A 474 -21.91 -21.68 29.77
N LEU A 475 -21.61 -22.15 30.98
CA LEU A 475 -21.97 -23.50 31.46
C LEU A 475 -22.70 -23.54 32.82
N ASP A 476 -22.94 -22.40 33.47
CA ASP A 476 -23.58 -22.36 34.81
C ASP A 476 -24.48 -21.13 35.01
N HIS A 477 -25.57 -21.05 34.24
CA HIS A 477 -26.68 -20.11 34.51
C HIS A 477 -28.04 -20.65 34.08
N ASP A 478 -28.50 -21.70 34.77
CA ASP A 478 -29.84 -22.27 34.61
C ASP A 478 -30.60 -22.25 35.96
N ARG A 479 -30.88 -21.04 36.49
CA ARG A 479 -31.82 -20.80 37.60
C ARG A 479 -32.16 -19.32 37.86
N ALA A 480 -33.42 -19.12 38.26
CA ALA A 480 -34.00 -17.97 38.95
C ALA A 480 -34.01 -16.60 38.21
N ALA A 481 -35.23 -16.12 37.93
CA ALA A 481 -35.52 -14.72 37.66
C ALA A 481 -36.14 -14.06 38.91
N MET A 482 -35.97 -12.75 39.08
CA MET A 482 -37.04 -11.78 39.46
C MET A 482 -36.50 -10.34 39.33
N ASP A 483 -37.42 -9.37 39.28
CA ASP A 483 -37.27 -7.92 39.53
C ASP A 483 -36.34 -7.06 38.64
N PRO A 484 -36.90 -6.11 37.86
CA PRO A 484 -36.16 -5.06 37.16
C PRO A 484 -36.37 -3.68 37.80
N ASP A 485 -35.48 -3.26 38.71
CA ASP A 485 -35.39 -1.86 39.12
C ASP A 485 -33.95 -1.45 39.49
N TYR A 486 -33.26 -0.82 38.55
CA TYR A 486 -32.32 0.28 38.82
C TYR A 486 -31.95 0.99 37.51
N MET A 487 -32.22 2.30 37.42
CA MET A 487 -31.80 3.13 36.29
C MET A 487 -30.50 3.85 36.66
N GLY A 488 -29.37 3.43 36.09
CA GLY A 488 -28.04 3.96 36.38
C GLY A 488 -27.21 4.20 35.12
N THR A 489 -26.51 5.33 35.07
CA THR A 489 -25.67 5.74 33.94
C THR A 489 -24.26 5.16 34.04
N GLU A 490 -23.82 4.39 33.05
CA GLU A 490 -22.40 4.15 32.75
C GLU A 490 -22.07 4.69 31.35
N ASP A 491 -21.60 5.95 31.30
CA ASP A 491 -20.49 6.28 30.40
C ASP A 491 -19.19 5.61 30.95
N ASP A 492 -18.11 5.64 30.17
CA ASP A 492 -16.79 5.06 30.50
C ASP A 492 -16.71 3.52 30.63
N LYS A 493 -16.88 2.78 29.51
CA LYS A 493 -16.23 1.46 29.33
C LYS A 493 -16.14 0.92 27.89
N GLU A 494 -15.61 1.69 26.95
CA GLU A 494 -15.10 1.11 25.68
C GLU A 494 -13.82 1.80 25.18
N HIS A 495 -12.66 1.22 25.54
CA HIS A 495 -11.35 1.54 24.95
C HIS A 495 -10.74 0.27 24.34
N VAL A 496 -11.41 -0.25 23.31
CA VAL A 496 -10.78 -1.20 22.38
C VAL A 496 -9.81 -0.38 21.52
N GLN A 497 -8.56 -0.27 21.97
CA GLN A 497 -7.52 0.47 21.26
C GLN A 497 -7.33 -0.15 19.86
N ALA A 498 -7.77 0.56 18.81
CA ALA A 498 -7.81 0.02 17.47
C ALA A 498 -6.41 -0.31 16.95
N LEU A 499 -6.29 -1.39 16.16
CA LEU A 499 -5.05 -1.83 15.54
C LEU A 499 -4.42 -0.69 14.71
N ILE A 500 -3.26 -0.20 15.13
CA ILE A 500 -2.59 0.92 14.46
C ILE A 500 -2.13 0.50 13.07
N GLN A 501 -2.75 1.04 12.03
CA GLN A 501 -2.39 0.77 10.64
C GLN A 501 -1.20 1.64 10.23
N CYS A 502 0.00 1.04 10.17
CA CYS A 502 1.20 1.71 9.72
C CYS A 502 1.62 1.32 8.29
N ASN A 503 1.78 2.31 7.42
CA ASN A 503 2.20 2.16 6.02
C ASN A 503 3.55 2.87 5.77
N PRO A 504 4.51 2.27 5.04
CA PRO A 504 4.54 0.87 4.60
C PRO A 504 4.77 -0.08 5.78
N ALA A 505 4.04 -1.21 5.78
CA ALA A 505 4.08 -2.17 6.89
C ALA A 505 5.46 -2.83 7.08
N THR A 506 5.79 -3.13 8.33
CA THR A 506 6.96 -3.96 8.68
C THR A 506 6.78 -5.39 8.17
N GLY A 507 7.87 -6.02 7.75
CA GLY A 507 7.86 -7.41 7.26
C GLY A 507 9.19 -8.11 7.52
N PRO A 508 9.35 -9.38 7.15
CA PRO A 508 10.57 -10.14 7.47
C PRO A 508 11.84 -9.58 6.80
N PHE A 509 11.68 -8.89 5.67
CA PHE A 509 12.76 -8.14 5.02
C PHE A 509 13.04 -6.78 5.66
N LYS A 510 12.11 -6.17 6.40
CA LYS A 510 12.33 -4.93 7.18
C LYS A 510 11.98 -5.17 8.66
N PRO A 511 12.81 -5.96 9.37
CA PRO A 511 12.54 -6.36 10.76
C PRO A 511 12.79 -5.22 11.75
N CYS A 512 12.22 -5.34 12.94
CA CYS A 512 12.36 -4.33 14.00
C CYS A 512 13.55 -4.62 14.95
N GLU A 513 13.63 -5.84 15.49
CA GLU A 513 14.60 -6.18 16.53
C GLU A 513 15.89 -6.80 15.97
N TYR A 514 15.77 -7.76 15.04
CA TYR A 514 16.86 -8.66 14.64
C TYR A 514 16.97 -8.80 13.12
N LEU A 515 18.16 -8.55 12.57
CA LEU A 515 18.41 -8.62 11.13
C LEU A 515 18.32 -10.06 10.61
N LEU A 516 19.03 -11.00 11.25
CA LEU A 516 19.04 -12.42 10.86
C LEU A 516 17.87 -13.21 11.49
N GLY A 517 17.20 -12.65 12.50
CA GLY A 517 16.06 -13.27 13.17
C GLY A 517 16.45 -14.50 14.01
N SER A 518 16.16 -15.69 13.49
CA SER A 518 16.32 -16.96 14.23
C SER A 518 17.78 -17.28 14.55
N TRP A 519 18.02 -17.77 15.78
CA TRP A 519 19.30 -18.33 16.21
C TRP A 519 19.83 -19.44 15.29
N MET A 520 18.96 -20.23 14.66
CA MET A 520 19.38 -21.26 13.70
C MET A 520 20.03 -20.65 12.45
N ILE A 521 19.44 -19.57 11.93
CA ILE A 521 19.97 -18.82 10.76
C ILE A 521 21.29 -18.15 11.15
N ARG A 522 21.35 -17.52 12.32
CA ARG A 522 22.57 -16.90 12.88
C ARG A 522 23.73 -17.89 12.94
N LEU A 523 23.56 -19.01 13.63
CA LEU A 523 24.61 -20.04 13.76
C LEU A 523 25.04 -20.59 12.39
N THR A 524 24.10 -20.80 11.47
CA THR A 524 24.39 -21.26 10.10
C THR A 524 25.21 -20.22 9.31
N VAL A 525 24.81 -18.95 9.31
CA VAL A 525 25.52 -17.88 8.59
C VAL A 525 26.90 -17.60 9.22
N TRP A 526 27.02 -17.64 10.55
CA TRP A 526 28.30 -17.50 11.26
C TRP A 526 29.27 -18.63 10.91
N PHE A 527 28.77 -19.87 10.82
CA PHE A 527 29.55 -21.05 10.41
C PHE A 527 29.98 -20.97 8.94
N ILE A 528 29.07 -20.59 8.03
CA ILE A 528 29.37 -20.37 6.60
C ILE A 528 30.44 -19.29 6.43
N PHE A 529 30.32 -18.15 7.12
CA PHE A 529 31.31 -17.07 7.14
C PHE A 529 32.70 -17.58 7.57
N LEU A 530 32.77 -18.27 8.72
CA LEU A 530 34.03 -18.74 9.28
C LEU A 530 34.70 -19.80 8.40
N LEU A 531 33.93 -20.72 7.81
CA LEU A 531 34.44 -21.68 6.82
C LEU A 531 34.92 -20.99 5.53
N ALA A 532 34.12 -20.07 4.98
CA ALA A 532 34.45 -19.35 3.75
C ALA A 532 35.72 -18.52 3.92
N LEU A 533 35.90 -17.86 5.06
CA LEU A 533 37.12 -17.12 5.39
C LEU A 533 38.34 -18.06 5.46
N ILE A 534 38.30 -19.08 6.32
CA ILE A 534 39.46 -19.94 6.61
C ILE A 534 39.85 -20.76 5.37
N PHE A 535 38.91 -21.48 4.76
CA PHE A 535 39.26 -22.44 3.70
C PHE A 535 39.63 -21.75 2.38
N ASN A 536 38.99 -20.63 2.00
CA ASN A 536 39.44 -19.90 0.80
C ASN A 536 40.81 -19.25 1.02
N VAL A 537 41.10 -18.68 2.21
CA VAL A 537 42.45 -18.15 2.50
C VAL A 537 43.51 -19.25 2.42
N ILE A 538 43.25 -20.45 2.95
CA ILE A 538 44.16 -21.59 2.83
C ILE A 538 44.41 -21.96 1.36
N VAL A 539 43.37 -22.00 0.52
CA VAL A 539 43.50 -22.33 -0.92
C VAL A 539 44.24 -21.23 -1.70
N ILE A 540 43.94 -19.95 -1.43
CA ILE A 540 44.66 -18.82 -2.04
C ILE A 540 46.15 -18.89 -1.69
N VAL A 541 46.49 -19.12 -0.41
CA VAL A 541 47.88 -19.21 0.04
C VAL A 541 48.60 -20.41 -0.58
N THR A 542 47.98 -21.60 -0.70
CA THR A 542 48.65 -22.73 -1.37
C THR A 542 48.83 -22.53 -2.87
N MET A 543 47.83 -22.00 -3.56
CA MET A 543 47.91 -21.79 -5.01
C MET A 543 48.95 -20.73 -5.39
N PHE A 544 49.03 -19.62 -4.65
CA PHE A 544 49.91 -18.49 -5.03
C PHE A 544 51.26 -18.42 -4.27
N ALA A 545 51.44 -19.10 -3.13
CA ALA A 545 52.72 -19.12 -2.40
C ALA A 545 53.52 -20.42 -2.55
N SER A 546 52.95 -21.48 -3.13
CA SER A 546 53.71 -22.68 -3.54
C SER A 546 54.69 -22.33 -4.66
N CYS A 547 55.87 -22.95 -4.65
CA CYS A 547 56.93 -22.67 -5.63
C CYS A 547 56.77 -23.51 -6.92
N SER A 548 55.53 -23.75 -7.35
CA SER A 548 55.17 -24.58 -8.50
C SER A 548 54.89 -23.73 -9.75
N GLN A 549 54.99 -24.32 -10.95
CA GLN A 549 54.61 -23.61 -12.17
C GLN A 549 53.09 -23.38 -12.21
N LEU A 550 52.68 -22.14 -12.52
CA LEU A 550 51.28 -21.74 -12.51
C LEU A 550 50.53 -22.27 -13.75
N THR A 551 49.89 -23.44 -13.62
CA THR A 551 49.02 -23.99 -14.66
C THR A 551 47.68 -23.26 -14.73
N SER A 552 47.01 -23.32 -15.88
CA SER A 552 45.67 -22.74 -16.08
C SER A 552 44.64 -23.24 -15.04
N SER A 553 44.72 -24.51 -14.65
CA SER A 553 43.85 -25.11 -13.64
C SER A 553 44.14 -24.64 -12.21
N LYS A 554 45.40 -24.38 -11.84
CA LYS A 554 45.72 -23.71 -10.56
C LYS A 554 45.26 -22.25 -10.54
N LEU A 555 45.37 -21.55 -11.68
CA LEU A 555 44.85 -20.18 -11.83
C LEU A 555 43.33 -20.14 -11.59
N PHE A 556 42.53 -20.99 -12.23
CA PHE A 556 41.07 -20.98 -12.05
C PHE A 556 40.63 -21.36 -10.63
N ILE A 557 41.27 -22.33 -9.98
CA ILE A 557 40.95 -22.69 -8.59
C ILE A 557 41.32 -21.55 -7.62
N GLY A 558 42.46 -20.89 -7.84
CA GLY A 558 42.84 -19.69 -7.08
C GLY A 558 41.86 -18.52 -7.28
N LEU A 559 41.39 -18.29 -8.51
CA LEU A 559 40.42 -17.24 -8.83
C LEU A 559 39.03 -17.53 -8.23
N ILE A 560 38.54 -18.77 -8.30
CA ILE A 560 37.29 -19.20 -7.64
C ILE A 560 37.39 -18.98 -6.12
N ALA A 561 38.53 -19.31 -5.50
CA ALA A 561 38.74 -19.07 -4.08
C ALA A 561 38.76 -17.56 -3.72
N VAL A 562 39.28 -16.70 -4.60
CA VAL A 562 39.20 -15.23 -4.43
C VAL A 562 37.75 -14.73 -4.53
N SER A 563 36.97 -15.18 -5.51
CA SER A 563 35.54 -14.84 -5.60
C SER A 563 34.76 -15.29 -4.36
N ASN A 564 34.96 -16.55 -3.94
CA ASN A 564 34.34 -17.09 -2.73
C ASN A 564 34.74 -16.33 -1.45
N LEU A 565 35.96 -15.80 -1.37
CA LEU A 565 36.41 -14.98 -0.25
C LEU A 565 35.63 -13.64 -0.18
N PHE A 566 35.28 -13.03 -1.32
CA PHE A 566 34.42 -11.84 -1.33
C PHE A 566 32.99 -12.14 -0.85
N MET A 567 32.43 -13.32 -1.16
CA MET A 567 31.16 -13.79 -0.57
C MET A 567 31.30 -14.00 0.95
N GLY A 568 32.48 -14.46 1.41
CA GLY A 568 32.85 -14.49 2.83
C GLY A 568 32.88 -13.10 3.48
N VAL A 569 33.42 -12.08 2.81
CA VAL A 569 33.42 -10.69 3.31
C VAL A 569 32.00 -10.10 3.37
N TYR A 570 31.17 -10.37 2.37
CA TYR A 570 29.75 -9.97 2.36
C TYR A 570 28.98 -10.61 3.53
N THR A 571 29.06 -11.93 3.69
CA THR A 571 28.41 -12.63 4.82
C THR A 571 28.94 -12.15 6.17
N GLY A 572 30.25 -11.95 6.31
CA GLY A 572 30.87 -11.34 7.50
C GLY A 572 30.36 -9.92 7.80
N THR A 573 30.05 -9.13 6.77
CA THR A 573 29.46 -7.79 6.95
C THR A 573 28.06 -7.87 7.55
N LEU A 574 27.24 -8.83 7.09
CA LEU A 574 25.91 -9.07 7.67
C LEU A 574 25.96 -9.61 9.11
N THR A 575 26.95 -10.46 9.46
CA THR A 575 27.09 -10.96 10.84
C THR A 575 27.56 -9.88 11.80
N VAL A 576 28.48 -9.00 11.39
CA VAL A 576 28.90 -7.83 12.17
C VAL A 576 27.75 -6.84 12.35
N LEU A 577 26.91 -6.63 11.34
CA LEU A 577 25.75 -5.77 11.46
C LEU A 577 24.73 -6.32 12.47
N ASP A 578 24.35 -7.61 12.35
CA ASP A 578 23.39 -8.27 13.26
C ASP A 578 23.87 -8.35 14.73
N THR A 579 25.19 -8.36 14.98
CA THR A 579 25.74 -8.30 16.36
C THR A 579 25.83 -6.89 16.92
N ILE A 580 26.03 -5.86 16.09
CA ILE A 580 26.04 -4.45 16.53
C ILE A 580 24.61 -3.95 16.79
N SER A 581 23.66 -4.29 15.92
CA SER A 581 22.28 -3.78 15.98
C SER A 581 21.33 -4.64 16.83
N TRP A 582 21.86 -5.36 17.83
CA TRP A 582 21.14 -6.45 18.49
C TRP A 582 19.91 -5.96 19.27
N GLY A 583 18.71 -6.33 18.83
CA GLY A 583 17.44 -5.98 19.48
C GLY A 583 16.88 -4.61 19.08
N GLN A 584 17.65 -3.79 18.35
CA GLN A 584 17.27 -2.42 17.96
C GLN A 584 17.54 -2.15 16.47
N PHE A 585 17.40 -3.15 15.59
CA PHE A 585 17.70 -3.00 14.16
C PHE A 585 16.98 -1.81 13.48
N ALA A 586 15.75 -1.49 13.89
CA ALA A 586 14.96 -0.39 13.31
C ALA A 586 15.69 0.98 13.32
N GLU A 587 16.45 1.29 14.36
CA GLU A 587 17.18 2.57 14.50
C GLU A 587 18.34 2.66 13.48
N PHE A 588 18.99 1.53 13.19
CA PHE A 588 20.12 1.44 12.27
C PHE A 588 19.68 1.16 10.82
N GLY A 589 18.52 0.53 10.61
CA GLY A 589 18.04 0.04 9.31
C GLY A 589 17.94 1.12 8.24
N ILE A 590 17.44 2.31 8.59
CA ILE A 590 17.32 3.46 7.67
C ILE A 590 18.71 3.93 7.21
N TRP A 591 19.66 4.03 8.14
CA TRP A 591 21.04 4.45 7.86
C TRP A 591 21.84 3.40 7.09
N TRP A 592 21.53 2.12 7.29
CA TRP A 592 22.12 1.02 6.53
C TRP A 592 21.59 0.96 5.10
N GLU A 593 20.26 0.86 4.90
CA GLU A 593 19.65 0.77 3.55
C GLU A 593 19.99 1.99 2.68
N THR A 594 19.95 3.20 3.24
CA THR A 594 20.30 4.42 2.49
C THR A 594 21.81 4.67 2.38
N GLY A 595 22.63 3.88 3.08
CA GLY A 595 24.07 4.09 3.23
C GLY A 595 24.92 3.45 2.13
N ASN A 596 26.14 3.99 1.94
CA ASN A 596 27.11 3.42 1.02
C ASN A 596 27.60 2.02 1.44
N GLY A 597 27.52 1.68 2.73
CA GLY A 597 27.86 0.35 3.23
C GLY A 597 27.01 -0.77 2.60
N CYS A 598 25.69 -0.55 2.51
CA CYS A 598 24.79 -1.51 1.88
C CYS A 598 25.05 -1.63 0.37
N LYS A 599 25.28 -0.51 -0.33
CA LYS A 599 25.65 -0.51 -1.76
C LYS A 599 26.94 -1.30 -2.04
N VAL A 600 27.95 -1.22 -1.17
CA VAL A 600 29.18 -2.01 -1.28
C VAL A 600 28.94 -3.49 -0.96
N ALA A 601 28.14 -3.80 0.07
CA ALA A 601 27.77 -5.18 0.41
C ALA A 601 27.03 -5.88 -0.74
N GLY A 602 26.06 -5.21 -1.35
CA GLY A 602 25.31 -5.71 -2.51
C GLY A 602 26.18 -5.93 -3.74
N PHE A 603 27.07 -4.97 -4.05
CA PHE A 603 28.06 -5.14 -5.11
C PHE A 603 28.93 -6.38 -4.87
N LEU A 604 29.46 -6.57 -3.65
CA LEU A 604 30.30 -7.71 -3.32
C LEU A 604 29.56 -9.05 -3.45
N ALA A 605 28.28 -9.10 -3.05
CA ALA A 605 27.46 -10.31 -3.15
C ALA A 605 27.25 -10.76 -4.61
N ILE A 606 26.82 -9.84 -5.48
CA ILE A 606 26.59 -10.14 -6.91
C ILE A 606 27.93 -10.39 -7.63
N PHE A 607 28.94 -9.54 -7.40
CA PHE A 607 30.25 -9.72 -8.03
C PHE A 607 30.86 -11.09 -7.69
N SER A 608 30.74 -11.54 -6.44
CA SER A 608 31.26 -12.85 -6.01
C SER A 608 30.47 -14.04 -6.56
N SER A 609 29.14 -13.98 -6.66
CA SER A 609 28.35 -15.05 -7.29
C SER A 609 28.65 -15.20 -8.79
N GLU A 610 28.56 -14.11 -9.53
CA GLU A 610 28.72 -14.14 -11.00
C GLU A 610 30.15 -14.52 -11.40
N SER A 611 31.17 -13.95 -10.74
CA SER A 611 32.56 -14.29 -11.06
C SER A 611 32.91 -15.73 -10.73
N ALA A 612 32.39 -16.30 -9.62
CA ALA A 612 32.59 -17.71 -9.29
C ALA A 612 31.97 -18.63 -10.37
N ILE A 613 30.76 -18.34 -10.84
CA ILE A 613 30.07 -19.14 -11.87
C ILE A 613 30.76 -19.00 -13.23
N PHE A 614 31.20 -17.80 -13.62
CA PHE A 614 31.97 -17.63 -14.86
C PHE A 614 33.36 -18.29 -14.81
N PHE A 615 34.06 -18.25 -13.67
CA PHE A 615 35.33 -18.98 -13.53
C PHE A 615 35.13 -20.50 -13.55
N LEU A 616 34.04 -21.03 -12.98
CA LEU A 616 33.70 -22.45 -13.06
C LEU A 616 33.38 -22.87 -14.51
N MET A 617 32.68 -22.02 -15.27
CA MET A 617 32.43 -22.23 -16.70
C MET A 617 33.72 -22.21 -17.53
N LEU A 618 34.63 -21.26 -17.26
CA LEU A 618 35.94 -21.23 -17.92
C LEU A 618 36.82 -22.42 -17.54
N ALA A 619 36.78 -22.90 -16.30
CA ALA A 619 37.46 -24.12 -15.86
C ALA A 619 36.92 -25.36 -16.59
N ALA A 620 35.60 -25.46 -16.81
CA ALA A 620 34.99 -26.53 -17.58
C ALA A 620 35.46 -26.54 -19.05
N ILE A 621 35.49 -25.37 -19.69
CA ILE A 621 36.00 -25.20 -21.05
C ILE A 621 37.51 -25.53 -21.11
N GLU A 622 38.30 -25.11 -20.13
CA GLU A 622 39.74 -25.39 -20.05
C GLU A 622 40.04 -26.89 -19.91
N ARG A 623 39.34 -27.61 -19.02
CA ARG A 623 39.46 -29.07 -18.91
C ARG A 623 38.99 -29.78 -20.19
N SER A 624 37.91 -29.30 -20.83
CA SER A 624 37.36 -29.87 -22.07
C SER A 624 38.28 -29.67 -23.30
N LEU A 625 39.08 -28.59 -23.33
CA LEU A 625 40.10 -28.37 -24.36
C LEU A 625 41.40 -29.11 -24.03
N SER A 626 41.91 -29.01 -22.79
CA SER A 626 43.14 -29.69 -22.35
C SER A 626 43.10 -31.19 -22.66
N ALA A 627 41.96 -31.86 -22.44
CA ALA A 627 41.79 -33.28 -22.77
C ALA A 627 41.91 -33.58 -24.28
N LYS A 628 41.40 -32.69 -25.15
CA LYS A 628 41.50 -32.85 -26.61
C LYS A 628 42.92 -32.62 -27.12
N ASP A 629 43.63 -31.66 -26.52
CA ASP A 629 45.01 -31.35 -26.89
C ASP A 629 45.94 -32.53 -26.54
N ILE A 630 45.67 -33.23 -25.44
CA ILE A 630 46.35 -34.47 -25.02
C ILE A 630 46.10 -35.61 -26.02
N ILE A 631 44.83 -35.87 -26.37
CA ILE A 631 44.44 -36.90 -27.37
C ILE A 631 45.11 -36.62 -28.73
N LYS A 632 45.25 -35.34 -29.11
CA LYS A 632 45.89 -34.91 -30.37
C LYS A 632 47.41 -34.79 -30.32
N LYS A 633 48.03 -34.84 -29.13
CA LYS A 633 49.47 -34.58 -28.91
C LYS A 633 49.95 -33.21 -29.44
N GLU A 634 49.09 -32.18 -29.40
CA GLU A 634 49.43 -30.81 -29.79
C GLU A 634 50.11 -30.03 -28.64
N LYS A 635 50.99 -29.07 -28.95
CA LYS A 635 51.78 -28.34 -27.93
C LYS A 635 50.94 -27.33 -27.13
N HIS A 636 50.87 -27.50 -25.81
CA HIS A 636 50.14 -26.61 -24.91
C HIS A 636 50.63 -25.15 -24.97
N GLN A 637 49.77 -24.22 -25.43
CA GLN A 637 50.02 -22.77 -25.35
C GLN A 637 48.78 -21.92 -25.01
N HIS A 638 47.83 -22.49 -24.26
CA HIS A 638 46.51 -21.89 -24.04
C HIS A 638 46.43 -20.91 -22.85
N LEU A 639 47.42 -20.89 -21.95
CA LEU A 639 47.40 -20.10 -20.71
C LEU A 639 47.10 -18.60 -20.95
N ARG A 640 47.74 -17.98 -21.94
CA ARG A 640 47.52 -16.55 -22.26
C ARG A 640 46.10 -16.26 -22.79
N LYS A 641 45.47 -17.21 -23.48
CA LYS A 641 44.08 -17.11 -23.94
C LYS A 641 43.12 -17.17 -22.75
N PHE A 642 43.36 -18.10 -21.83
CA PHE A 642 42.55 -18.24 -20.60
C PHE A 642 42.72 -17.09 -19.61
N GLN A 643 43.92 -16.48 -19.52
CA GLN A 643 44.13 -15.25 -18.76
C GLN A 643 43.26 -14.10 -19.30
N VAL A 644 43.24 -13.86 -20.61
CA VAL A 644 42.37 -12.84 -21.23
C VAL A 644 40.88 -13.16 -21.00
N ALA A 645 40.47 -14.42 -21.14
CA ALA A 645 39.10 -14.84 -20.86
C ALA A 645 38.70 -14.63 -19.39
N SER A 646 39.60 -14.90 -18.44
CA SER A 646 39.34 -14.66 -17.01
C SER A 646 39.18 -13.17 -16.69
N LEU A 647 39.94 -12.29 -17.36
CA LEU A 647 39.81 -10.84 -17.18
C LEU A 647 38.49 -10.31 -17.78
N LEU A 648 38.04 -10.86 -18.92
CA LEU A 648 36.71 -10.57 -19.47
C LEU A 648 35.58 -11.04 -18.53
N ALA A 649 35.71 -12.22 -17.93
CA ALA A 649 34.74 -12.72 -16.95
C ALA A 649 34.63 -11.81 -15.71
N VAL A 650 35.76 -11.29 -15.20
CA VAL A 650 35.78 -10.28 -14.11
C VAL A 650 35.07 -9.00 -14.53
N LEU A 651 35.30 -8.50 -15.74
CA LEU A 651 34.64 -7.29 -16.24
C LEU A 651 33.11 -7.48 -16.39
N LEU A 652 32.66 -8.65 -16.85
CA LEU A 652 31.24 -8.97 -16.95
C LEU A 652 30.57 -9.10 -15.57
N ALA A 653 31.22 -9.77 -14.61
CA ALA A 653 30.72 -9.86 -13.24
C ALA A 653 30.70 -8.49 -12.53
N ALA A 654 31.69 -7.63 -12.78
CA ALA A 654 31.72 -6.28 -12.26
C ALA A 654 30.62 -5.40 -12.88
N ALA A 655 30.35 -5.54 -14.18
CA ALA A 655 29.23 -4.86 -14.82
C ALA A 655 27.87 -5.30 -14.22
N ALA A 656 27.68 -6.61 -14.00
CA ALA A 656 26.48 -7.15 -13.36
C ALA A 656 26.29 -6.61 -11.92
N GLY A 657 27.37 -6.55 -11.12
CA GLY A 657 27.33 -5.98 -9.77
C GLY A 657 27.13 -4.45 -9.74
N CYS A 658 27.51 -3.73 -10.80
CA CYS A 658 27.36 -2.27 -10.89
C CYS A 658 25.99 -1.81 -11.39
N LEU A 659 25.24 -2.61 -12.16
CA LEU A 659 23.92 -2.23 -12.70
C LEU A 659 22.92 -1.74 -11.61
N PRO A 660 22.80 -2.38 -10.43
CA PRO A 660 21.94 -1.91 -9.33
C PRO A 660 22.36 -0.58 -8.70
N LEU A 661 23.57 -0.07 -8.98
CA LEU A 661 24.00 1.26 -8.53
C LEU A 661 23.43 2.40 -9.40
N PHE A 662 22.95 2.07 -10.62
CA PHE A 662 22.37 3.02 -11.57
C PHE A 662 20.83 2.92 -11.63
N HIS A 663 20.19 2.64 -10.49
CA HIS A 663 18.73 2.47 -10.32
C HIS A 663 18.07 1.32 -11.12
N ILE A 664 18.84 0.41 -11.71
CA ILE A 664 18.32 -0.80 -12.37
C ILE A 664 18.16 -1.92 -11.33
N GLY A 665 17.12 -1.76 -10.49
CA GLY A 665 16.87 -2.57 -9.29
C GLY A 665 17.69 -2.05 -8.10
N GLU A 666 17.06 -1.59 -7.03
CA GLU A 666 17.78 -0.88 -5.97
C GLU A 666 18.30 -1.80 -4.86
N PHE A 667 19.60 -1.71 -4.54
CA PHE A 667 20.18 -2.32 -3.34
C PHE A 667 19.53 -1.81 -2.04
N SER A 668 19.02 -0.58 -2.03
CA SER A 668 18.35 0.07 -0.89
C SER A 668 16.98 -0.56 -0.53
N SER A 669 16.47 -1.49 -1.34
CA SER A 669 15.16 -2.12 -1.13
C SER A 669 15.07 -3.03 0.09
N SER A 670 16.21 -3.55 0.57
CA SER A 670 16.32 -4.55 1.63
C SER A 670 17.63 -4.38 2.41
N PRO A 671 17.66 -4.61 3.75
CA PRO A 671 18.87 -4.50 4.56
C PRO A 671 19.86 -5.64 4.30
N LEU A 672 19.47 -6.66 3.53
CA LEU A 672 20.38 -7.68 3.00
C LEU A 672 21.13 -7.20 1.74
N CYS A 673 20.80 -6.00 1.23
CA CYS A 673 21.51 -5.35 0.12
C CYS A 673 21.53 -6.13 -1.19
N LEU A 674 20.55 -7.01 -1.37
CA LEU A 674 20.29 -7.71 -2.63
C LEU A 674 18.99 -7.14 -3.23
N PRO A 675 18.90 -6.99 -4.56
CA PRO A 675 17.61 -6.72 -5.19
C PRO A 675 16.72 -7.95 -4.98
N PHE A 676 15.60 -7.78 -4.27
CA PHE A 676 14.58 -8.84 -4.13
C PHE A 676 13.41 -8.59 -5.10
N PRO A 677 12.70 -9.65 -5.53
CA PRO A 677 11.53 -9.55 -6.40
C PRO A 677 10.27 -9.07 -5.65
N THR A 678 10.38 -7.99 -4.85
CA THR A 678 9.30 -7.44 -4.03
C THR A 678 8.38 -6.51 -4.84
N GLY A 679 7.70 -7.07 -5.84
CA GLY A 679 6.61 -6.42 -6.60
C GLY A 679 7.01 -5.33 -7.60
N GLU A 680 8.11 -4.61 -7.35
CA GLU A 680 8.59 -3.54 -8.23
C GLU A 680 9.16 -4.10 -9.55
N THR A 681 8.72 -3.53 -10.68
CA THR A 681 9.06 -4.05 -12.01
C THR A 681 10.55 -4.06 -12.37
N PRO A 682 11.41 -3.07 -12.00
CA PRO A 682 12.83 -3.12 -12.37
C PRO A 682 13.64 -4.14 -11.55
N SER A 683 13.34 -4.35 -10.26
CA SER A 683 14.07 -5.30 -9.40
C SER A 683 13.76 -6.75 -9.76
N LEU A 684 12.49 -7.04 -10.06
CA LEU A 684 12.07 -8.34 -10.63
C LEU A 684 12.74 -8.61 -11.98
N GLY A 685 12.76 -7.62 -12.89
CA GLY A 685 13.42 -7.76 -14.19
C GLY A 685 14.93 -8.04 -14.08
N PHE A 686 15.63 -7.35 -13.17
CA PHE A 686 17.06 -7.57 -12.94
C PHE A 686 17.36 -8.97 -12.38
N THR A 687 16.66 -9.40 -11.32
CA THR A 687 16.88 -10.70 -10.67
C THR A 687 16.62 -11.87 -11.62
N VAL A 688 15.53 -11.82 -12.39
CA VAL A 688 15.22 -12.82 -13.43
C VAL A 688 16.28 -12.87 -14.51
N THR A 689 16.81 -11.72 -14.95
CA THR A 689 17.89 -11.66 -15.94
C THR A 689 19.18 -12.33 -15.42
N LEU A 690 19.54 -12.07 -14.16
CA LEU A 690 20.71 -12.66 -13.51
C LEU A 690 20.58 -14.20 -13.37
N VAL A 691 19.40 -14.69 -13.01
CA VAL A 691 19.13 -16.13 -12.92
C VAL A 691 19.19 -16.80 -14.30
N LEU A 692 18.63 -16.19 -15.35
CA LEU A 692 18.72 -16.70 -16.73
C LEU A 692 20.17 -16.77 -17.23
N LEU A 693 20.99 -15.75 -16.93
CA LEU A 693 22.41 -15.73 -17.29
C LEU A 693 23.19 -16.88 -16.61
N ASN A 694 22.92 -17.13 -15.34
CA ASN A 694 23.50 -18.25 -14.60
C ASN A 694 22.99 -19.61 -15.09
N SER A 695 21.69 -19.75 -15.39
CA SER A 695 21.15 -20.97 -16.02
C SER A 695 21.81 -21.28 -17.36
N LEU A 696 22.09 -20.27 -18.18
CA LEU A 696 22.85 -20.43 -19.43
C LEU A 696 24.30 -20.89 -19.16
N ALA A 697 24.96 -20.35 -18.13
CA ALA A 697 26.29 -20.78 -17.73
C ALA A 697 26.33 -22.25 -17.27
N PHE A 698 25.35 -22.69 -16.46
CA PHE A 698 25.19 -24.09 -16.07
C PHE A 698 24.91 -25.00 -17.28
N LEU A 699 24.07 -24.57 -18.23
CA LEU A 699 23.82 -25.33 -19.46
C LEU A 699 25.11 -25.52 -20.30
N ILE A 700 25.93 -24.48 -20.44
CA ILE A 700 27.24 -24.55 -21.12
C ILE A 700 28.20 -25.50 -20.37
N MET A 701 28.23 -25.44 -19.04
CA MET A 701 29.03 -26.35 -18.21
C MET A 701 28.62 -27.81 -18.39
N VAL A 702 27.32 -28.12 -18.35
CA VAL A 702 26.81 -29.48 -18.59
C VAL A 702 27.16 -29.96 -20.00
N ILE A 703 26.88 -29.18 -21.05
CA ILE A 703 27.16 -29.58 -22.44
C ILE A 703 28.67 -29.81 -22.68
N THR A 704 29.54 -29.00 -22.08
CA THR A 704 31.00 -29.16 -22.22
C THR A 704 31.55 -30.35 -21.43
N TYR A 705 30.96 -30.67 -20.27
CA TYR A 705 31.32 -31.85 -19.49
C TYR A 705 30.78 -33.16 -20.05
N THR A 706 29.54 -33.21 -20.55
CA THR A 706 29.01 -34.41 -21.24
C THR A 706 29.86 -34.72 -22.47
N LYS A 707 30.25 -33.70 -23.26
CA LYS A 707 31.18 -33.89 -24.38
C LYS A 707 32.58 -34.36 -23.95
N LEU A 708 33.05 -33.96 -22.77
CA LEU A 708 34.31 -34.44 -22.21
C LEU A 708 34.21 -35.92 -21.80
N TYR A 709 33.19 -36.31 -21.03
CA TYR A 709 32.97 -37.70 -20.62
C TYR A 709 32.79 -38.65 -21.81
N CYS A 710 31.93 -38.31 -22.79
CA CYS A 710 31.74 -39.13 -24.00
C CYS A 710 32.95 -39.13 -24.97
N THR A 711 34.00 -38.35 -24.67
CA THR A 711 35.31 -38.45 -25.33
C THR A 711 36.24 -39.38 -24.54
N ILE A 712 36.23 -39.29 -23.19
CA ILE A 712 37.04 -40.13 -22.30
C ILE A 712 36.60 -41.61 -22.35
N GLU A 713 35.29 -41.90 -22.43
CA GLU A 713 34.76 -43.28 -22.55
C GLU A 713 35.18 -44.02 -23.83
N LYS A 714 35.95 -43.41 -24.72
CA LYS A 714 36.46 -44.03 -25.95
C LYS A 714 37.93 -44.45 -25.89
N GLU A 715 38.69 -44.02 -24.89
CA GLU A 715 40.11 -44.36 -24.71
C GLU A 715 40.44 -44.49 -23.20
N ASP A 716 40.86 -45.67 -22.76
CA ASP A 716 41.14 -45.98 -21.34
C ASP A 716 42.39 -45.24 -20.80
N LEU A 717 42.23 -43.95 -20.50
CA LEU A 717 43.21 -43.12 -19.80
C LEU A 717 43.25 -43.42 -18.29
N SER A 718 43.63 -44.65 -17.99
CA SER A 718 44.03 -45.11 -16.66
C SER A 718 45.29 -44.39 -16.17
N GLU A 719 45.43 -44.25 -14.85
CA GLU A 719 46.63 -43.78 -14.14
C GLU A 719 47.29 -42.49 -14.66
N ASN A 720 46.54 -41.38 -14.71
CA ASN A 720 47.15 -40.05 -14.84
C ASN A 720 46.59 -39.00 -13.87
N ALA A 721 47.47 -38.15 -13.36
CA ALA A 721 47.20 -37.17 -12.28
C ALA A 721 46.21 -36.05 -12.66
N GLU A 722 45.73 -36.02 -13.90
CA GLU A 722 44.70 -35.09 -14.38
C GLU A 722 43.28 -35.62 -14.22
N SER A 723 43.08 -36.95 -14.20
CA SER A 723 41.76 -37.57 -13.94
C SER A 723 41.18 -37.11 -12.61
N SER A 724 42.02 -36.94 -11.58
CA SER A 724 41.64 -36.36 -10.29
C SER A 724 41.12 -34.92 -10.38
N MET A 725 41.73 -34.08 -11.25
CA MET A 725 41.30 -32.69 -11.44
C MET A 725 39.98 -32.61 -12.22
N ILE A 726 39.79 -33.46 -13.23
CA ILE A 726 38.53 -33.56 -14.00
C ILE A 726 37.38 -33.96 -13.06
N LYS A 727 37.59 -35.00 -12.23
CA LYS A 727 36.64 -35.44 -11.20
C LYS A 727 36.34 -34.33 -10.20
N HIS A 728 37.36 -33.61 -9.69
CA HIS A 728 37.15 -32.54 -8.72
C HIS A 728 36.30 -31.38 -9.28
N VAL A 729 36.58 -30.91 -10.51
CA VAL A 729 35.79 -29.82 -11.12
C VAL A 729 34.37 -30.30 -11.47
N ALA A 730 34.17 -31.58 -11.80
CA ALA A 730 32.82 -32.15 -11.94
C ALA A 730 32.04 -32.13 -10.61
N TRP A 731 32.69 -32.46 -9.48
CA TRP A 731 32.08 -32.31 -8.15
C TRP A 731 31.69 -30.86 -7.83
N LEU A 732 32.53 -29.88 -8.18
CA LEU A 732 32.18 -28.46 -8.04
C LEU A 732 30.94 -28.10 -8.87
N ILE A 733 30.89 -28.47 -10.15
CA ILE A 733 29.74 -28.18 -11.02
C ILE A 733 28.45 -28.80 -10.45
N PHE A 734 28.51 -30.03 -9.98
CA PHE A 734 27.37 -30.72 -9.35
C PHE A 734 26.86 -30.01 -8.10
N THR A 735 27.74 -29.63 -7.16
CA THR A 735 27.32 -28.97 -5.91
C THR A 735 26.83 -27.54 -6.15
N ASN A 736 27.48 -26.77 -7.02
CA ASN A 736 27.07 -25.39 -7.31
C ASN A 736 25.72 -25.37 -8.03
N CYS A 737 25.45 -26.34 -8.92
CA CYS A 737 24.15 -26.51 -9.56
C CYS A 737 23.04 -26.83 -8.54
N ILE A 738 23.27 -27.80 -7.63
CA ILE A 738 22.29 -28.18 -6.60
C ILE A 738 21.91 -27.00 -5.69
N PHE A 739 22.88 -26.21 -5.24
CA PHE A 739 22.60 -25.06 -4.36
C PHE A 739 22.00 -23.86 -5.11
N PHE A 740 22.18 -23.76 -6.43
CA PHE A 740 21.53 -22.74 -7.25
C PHE A 740 20.04 -23.03 -7.50
N CYS A 741 19.63 -24.31 -7.59
CA CYS A 741 18.24 -24.69 -7.88
C CYS A 741 17.19 -24.06 -6.94
N PRO A 742 17.34 -24.04 -5.60
CA PRO A 742 16.43 -23.32 -4.71
C PRO A 742 16.38 -21.82 -5.01
N VAL A 743 17.54 -21.17 -5.16
CA VAL A 743 17.62 -19.72 -5.40
C VAL A 743 16.88 -19.34 -6.68
N ALA A 744 17.12 -20.08 -7.78
CA ALA A 744 16.43 -19.88 -9.03
C ALA A 744 14.90 -20.07 -8.91
N PHE A 745 14.45 -21.10 -8.19
CA PHE A 745 13.01 -21.35 -7.96
C PHE A 745 12.34 -20.16 -7.25
N PHE A 746 12.93 -19.65 -6.16
CA PHE A 746 12.35 -18.50 -5.43
C PHE A 746 12.42 -17.19 -6.22
N SER A 747 13.37 -17.03 -7.15
CA SER A 747 13.40 -15.87 -8.06
C SER A 747 12.31 -15.92 -9.15
N PHE A 748 11.92 -17.11 -9.63
CA PHE A 748 10.85 -17.25 -10.63
C PHE A 748 9.44 -17.31 -10.02
N ALA A 749 9.28 -17.77 -8.78
CA ALA A 749 7.97 -17.96 -8.16
C ALA A 749 7.06 -16.70 -8.19
N PRO A 750 7.53 -15.45 -7.99
CA PRO A 750 6.70 -14.25 -8.07
C PRO A 750 6.09 -13.96 -9.46
N LEU A 751 6.61 -14.58 -10.53
CA LEU A 751 6.01 -14.53 -11.88
C LEU A 751 4.85 -15.54 -12.05
N ILE A 752 4.71 -16.49 -11.12
CA ILE A 752 3.71 -17.56 -11.18
C ILE A 752 2.62 -17.26 -10.13
N THR A 753 1.56 -16.59 -10.56
CA THR A 753 0.44 -16.11 -9.71
C THR A 753 -0.27 -17.20 -8.89
N ALA A 754 -0.03 -18.48 -9.18
CA ALA A 754 -0.55 -19.62 -8.44
C ALA A 754 0.28 -20.05 -7.21
N ILE A 755 1.47 -19.46 -6.97
CA ILE A 755 2.38 -19.89 -5.88
C ILE A 755 2.63 -18.74 -4.91
N TYR A 756 1.86 -18.68 -3.81
CA TYR A 756 2.18 -17.80 -2.69
C TYR A 756 3.29 -18.40 -1.82
N ILE A 757 4.36 -17.63 -1.58
CA ILE A 757 5.50 -18.03 -0.75
C ILE A 757 5.67 -17.03 0.39
N SER A 758 5.79 -17.50 1.63
CA SER A 758 6.11 -16.61 2.76
C SER A 758 7.46 -15.92 2.51
N PRO A 759 7.54 -14.58 2.58
CA PRO A 759 8.80 -13.86 2.37
C PRO A 759 9.90 -14.24 3.40
N GLU A 760 9.53 -14.82 4.55
CA GLU A 760 10.46 -15.42 5.52
C GLU A 760 11.24 -16.60 4.95
N ILE A 761 10.58 -17.44 4.15
CA ILE A 761 11.20 -18.60 3.50
C ILE A 761 12.19 -18.11 2.45
N MET A 762 11.79 -17.13 1.63
CA MET A 762 12.68 -16.51 0.65
C MET A 762 13.92 -15.89 1.34
N LYS A 763 13.73 -15.11 2.40
CA LYS A 763 14.82 -14.55 3.22
C LYS A 763 15.78 -15.64 3.72
N SER A 764 15.23 -16.69 4.31
CA SER A 764 16.01 -17.78 4.92
C SER A 764 16.78 -18.58 3.86
N VAL A 765 16.16 -18.88 2.71
CA VAL A 765 16.81 -19.61 1.62
C VAL A 765 17.91 -18.76 0.97
N THR A 766 17.68 -17.48 0.71
CA THR A 766 18.72 -16.59 0.16
C THR A 766 19.90 -16.45 1.13
N LEU A 767 19.65 -16.28 2.44
CA LEU A 767 20.73 -16.16 3.44
C LEU A 767 21.59 -17.43 3.57
N ILE A 768 21.02 -18.62 3.36
CA ILE A 768 21.73 -19.89 3.53
C ILE A 768 22.32 -20.39 2.21
N PHE A 769 21.54 -20.49 1.13
CA PHE A 769 21.95 -21.18 -0.10
C PHE A 769 22.85 -20.33 -1.02
N LEU A 770 22.72 -18.99 -1.01
CA LEU A 770 23.58 -18.12 -1.83
C LEU A 770 25.07 -18.21 -1.44
N PRO A 771 25.47 -18.15 -0.15
CA PRO A 771 26.88 -18.29 0.24
C PRO A 771 27.36 -19.74 0.43
N LEU A 772 26.48 -20.74 0.46
CA LEU A 772 26.84 -22.14 0.73
C LEU A 772 27.89 -22.74 -0.24
N PRO A 773 27.87 -22.45 -1.57
CA PRO A 773 28.93 -22.88 -2.46
C PRO A 773 30.28 -22.26 -2.09
N ALA A 774 30.32 -21.01 -1.64
CA ALA A 774 31.55 -20.30 -1.33
C ALA A 774 32.32 -20.88 -0.13
N CYS A 775 31.62 -21.52 0.83
CA CYS A 775 32.28 -22.27 1.91
C CYS A 775 32.57 -23.74 1.54
N LEU A 776 31.70 -24.41 0.76
CA LEU A 776 31.89 -25.84 0.44
C LEU A 776 32.92 -26.08 -0.69
N ASN A 777 33.02 -25.21 -1.68
CA ASN A 777 33.97 -25.31 -2.79
C ASN A 777 35.44 -25.51 -2.33
N PRO A 778 36.01 -24.67 -1.43
CA PRO A 778 37.38 -24.87 -0.96
C PRO A 778 37.53 -26.07 -0.01
N VAL A 779 36.49 -26.41 0.78
CA VAL A 779 36.49 -27.60 1.65
C VAL A 779 36.59 -28.88 0.81
N LEU A 780 35.80 -28.98 -0.27
CA LEU A 780 35.86 -30.10 -1.21
C LEU A 780 37.24 -30.23 -1.87
N TYR A 781 37.91 -29.12 -2.15
CA TYR A 781 39.28 -29.14 -2.69
C TYR A 781 40.30 -29.59 -1.65
N VAL A 782 40.25 -29.04 -0.42
CA VAL A 782 41.21 -29.33 0.65
C VAL A 782 41.17 -30.79 1.12
N PHE A 783 39.99 -31.40 1.20
CA PHE A 783 39.84 -32.78 1.70
C PHE A 783 39.92 -33.86 0.61
N PHE A 784 39.35 -33.63 -0.58
CA PHE A 784 39.20 -34.68 -1.59
C PHE A 784 40.19 -34.57 -2.77
N ASN A 785 40.98 -33.50 -2.89
CA ASN A 785 41.98 -33.38 -3.95
C ASN A 785 43.39 -33.78 -3.48
N PRO A 786 43.98 -34.89 -3.98
CA PRO A 786 45.32 -35.33 -3.56
C PRO A 786 46.42 -34.30 -3.87
N LYS A 787 46.29 -33.50 -4.94
CA LYS A 787 47.28 -32.47 -5.29
C LYS A 787 47.38 -31.35 -4.25
N PHE A 788 46.28 -31.02 -3.54
CA PHE A 788 46.35 -30.09 -2.42
C PHE A 788 47.27 -30.61 -1.31
N LYS A 789 47.22 -31.92 -1.02
CA LYS A 789 48.06 -32.58 0.00
C LYS A 789 49.55 -32.58 -0.38
N GLU A 790 49.88 -32.45 -1.66
CA GLU A 790 51.25 -32.33 -2.18
C GLU A 790 51.75 -30.87 -2.12
N ASP A 791 50.96 -29.92 -2.64
CA ASP A 791 51.26 -28.48 -2.54
C ASP A 791 51.38 -28.02 -1.08
N TRP A 792 50.54 -28.54 -0.17
CA TRP A 792 50.60 -28.25 1.27
C TRP A 792 51.88 -28.79 1.93
N LYS A 793 52.37 -29.98 1.53
CA LYS A 793 53.66 -30.50 2.00
C LYS A 793 54.82 -29.59 1.56
N LEU A 794 54.81 -29.17 0.29
CA LEU A 794 55.83 -28.25 -0.27
C LEU A 794 55.83 -26.89 0.45
N LEU A 795 54.64 -26.34 0.73
CA LEU A 795 54.49 -25.10 1.51
C LEU A 795 54.99 -25.27 2.95
N ARG A 796 54.58 -26.36 3.64
CA ARG A 796 54.96 -26.65 5.02
C ARG A 796 56.47 -26.85 5.18
N TRP A 797 57.12 -27.55 4.24
CA TRP A 797 58.58 -27.73 4.21
C TRP A 797 59.31 -26.39 4.07
N ARG A 798 58.78 -25.46 3.27
CA ARG A 798 59.32 -24.11 3.12
C ARG A 798 59.19 -23.29 4.41
N LEU A 799 58.05 -23.40 5.10
CA LEU A 799 57.80 -22.73 6.38
C LEU A 799 58.72 -23.24 7.49
N THR A 800 58.88 -24.57 7.64
CA THR A 800 59.80 -25.13 8.64
C THR A 800 61.25 -24.77 8.35
N LYS A 801 61.69 -24.82 7.08
CA LYS A 801 63.05 -24.42 6.71
C LYS A 801 63.33 -22.93 6.95
N ARG A 802 62.32 -22.06 6.79
CA ARG A 802 62.42 -20.62 7.09
C ARG A 802 62.46 -20.30 8.59
N SER A 803 62.07 -21.24 9.44
CA SER A 803 62.15 -21.13 10.92
C SER A 803 63.47 -21.65 11.51
N GLY A 804 64.39 -22.17 10.69
CA GLY A 804 65.59 -22.88 11.13
C GLY A 804 66.86 -22.49 10.38
N SER A 805 67.04 -21.20 10.08
CA SER A 805 68.24 -20.71 9.38
C SER A 805 68.58 -19.27 9.76
N VAL A 806 69.68 -19.10 10.50
CA VAL A 806 70.33 -17.78 10.70
C VAL A 806 70.87 -17.27 9.36
N ALA A 807 70.84 -15.96 9.15
CA ALA A 807 71.10 -15.37 7.85
C ALA A 807 72.57 -15.44 7.40
N VAL A 808 72.77 -15.86 6.16
CA VAL A 808 73.91 -15.46 5.32
C VAL A 808 73.33 -14.93 4.01
N ALA A 809 73.72 -13.72 3.62
CA ALA A 809 73.15 -13.02 2.46
C ALA A 809 74.08 -13.08 1.25
N THR A 810 73.61 -13.65 0.14
CA THR A 810 74.21 -13.50 -1.19
C THR A 810 73.13 -13.27 -2.24
N ASN A 811 73.39 -12.37 -3.19
CA ASN A 811 72.46 -12.09 -4.29
C ASN A 811 72.37 -13.28 -5.24
N SER A 812 71.15 -13.66 -5.63
CA SER A 812 70.92 -14.52 -6.79
C SER A 812 69.60 -14.19 -7.49
N GLN A 813 69.58 -14.35 -8.81
CA GLN A 813 68.38 -14.16 -9.63
C GLN A 813 67.38 -15.30 -9.38
N ARG A 814 66.07 -15.02 -9.45
CA ARG A 814 65.03 -16.05 -9.26
C ARG A 814 64.94 -17.01 -10.45
N GLY A 815 65.77 -18.04 -10.44
CA GLY A 815 65.61 -19.26 -11.24
C GLY A 815 65.49 -20.49 -10.34
N CYS A 816 64.29 -21.06 -10.21
CA CYS A 816 64.14 -22.38 -9.59
C CYS A 816 64.36 -23.45 -10.65
N VAL A 817 65.53 -24.08 -10.64
CA VAL A 817 65.84 -25.26 -11.44
C VAL A 817 65.22 -26.49 -10.77
N THR A 818 64.43 -27.26 -11.51
CA THR A 818 64.05 -28.63 -11.15
C THR A 818 65.18 -29.57 -11.55
N GLN A 819 65.52 -30.52 -10.68
CA GLN A 819 66.56 -31.51 -10.93
C GLN A 819 65.91 -32.90 -10.90
N ASP A 820 65.60 -33.40 -12.09
CA ASP A 820 64.79 -34.61 -12.25
C ASP A 820 65.63 -35.87 -11.95
N PHE A 821 65.12 -36.72 -11.06
CA PHE A 821 65.64 -38.06 -10.81
C PHE A 821 64.65 -39.10 -11.35
N TYR A 822 64.95 -39.62 -12.54
CA TYR A 822 64.31 -40.81 -13.09
C TYR A 822 64.77 -42.05 -12.32
N TYR A 823 63.85 -42.97 -12.03
CA TYR A 823 64.17 -44.34 -11.62
C TYR A 823 63.54 -45.31 -12.62
N ASP A 824 64.36 -45.77 -13.56
CA ASP A 824 64.03 -46.95 -14.38
C ASP A 824 64.35 -48.21 -13.58
N PHE A 825 63.48 -49.22 -13.65
CA PHE A 825 63.68 -50.53 -13.02
C PHE A 825 63.60 -51.65 -14.07
N GLY A 826 64.66 -51.74 -14.88
CA GLY A 826 64.94 -52.88 -15.76
C GLY A 826 66.11 -53.72 -15.21
N MET A 827 66.05 -55.04 -15.44
CA MET A 827 67.00 -56.05 -14.96
C MET A 827 68.50 -55.65 -14.97
N TYR A 828 69.25 -56.06 -13.95
CA TYR A 828 70.30 -57.09 -14.13
C TYR A 828 70.66 -57.76 -12.79
N SER A 829 71.64 -58.67 -12.79
CA SER A 829 71.81 -59.74 -11.81
C SER A 829 73.25 -59.90 -11.29
N HIS A 830 73.44 -60.83 -10.35
CA HIS A 830 74.73 -61.40 -9.88
C HIS A 830 75.73 -60.52 -9.09
N LEU A 831 75.72 -60.74 -7.76
CA LEU A 831 76.83 -61.30 -6.94
C LEU A 831 78.22 -60.60 -6.78
N GLN A 832 78.77 -60.83 -5.57
CA GLN A 832 80.20 -60.87 -5.16
C GLN A 832 81.00 -59.58 -4.91
N GLY A 833 81.95 -59.70 -3.96
CA GLY A 833 82.97 -58.69 -3.59
C GLY A 833 82.76 -58.09 -2.19
N GLY A 834 83.73 -58.24 -1.27
CA GLY A 834 83.63 -57.69 0.09
C GLY A 834 84.97 -57.65 0.86
N ASN A 835 84.93 -57.07 2.07
CA ASN A 835 86.05 -56.78 3.00
C ASN A 835 87.06 -55.73 2.47
N PHE A 836 87.80 -54.97 3.30
CA PHE A 836 87.98 -54.90 4.76
C PHE A 836 87.59 -53.48 5.24
N ALA A 837 86.97 -53.20 6.40
CA ALA A 837 87.13 -53.65 7.79
C ALA A 837 88.14 -52.83 8.63
N VAL A 838 87.61 -52.11 9.62
CA VAL A 838 88.22 -51.81 10.93
C VAL A 838 87.13 -52.09 11.97
N CYS A 839 87.51 -52.59 13.14
CA CYS A 839 86.60 -52.98 14.23
C CYS A 839 87.08 -52.33 15.53
N ASP A 840 86.15 -51.89 16.39
CA ASP A 840 86.45 -51.64 17.80
C ASP A 840 85.27 -52.00 18.72
N TYR A 841 85.39 -53.19 19.30
CA TYR A 841 85.02 -53.59 20.67
C TYR A 841 83.55 -53.61 21.19
N CYS A 842 83.39 -54.42 22.25
CA CYS A 842 82.22 -54.64 23.11
C CYS A 842 80.93 -55.24 22.51
N GLU A 843 80.90 -56.56 22.55
CA GLU A 843 79.69 -57.39 22.67
C GLU A 843 78.84 -57.07 23.93
N SER A 844 77.53 -56.99 23.73
CA SER A 844 76.55 -57.76 24.54
C SER A 844 75.31 -58.03 23.68
N VAL A 845 75.32 -59.06 22.82
CA VAL A 845 74.96 -60.46 23.16
C VAL A 845 73.48 -60.59 23.51
N LEU A 846 72.73 -61.10 22.51
CA LEU A 846 71.40 -61.74 22.60
C LEU A 846 70.20 -60.81 22.94
N LEU A 847 69.04 -60.90 22.28
CA LEU A 847 68.51 -61.92 21.34
C LEU A 847 67.70 -61.28 20.18
N LYS A 848 67.41 -62.08 19.14
CA LYS A 848 66.85 -61.65 17.84
C LYS A 848 65.34 -62.00 17.68
N ASN A 849 64.57 -61.04 17.16
CA ASN A 849 63.49 -61.23 16.16
C ASN A 849 62.23 -62.06 16.62
N PRO A 850 61.17 -62.22 15.80
CA PRO A 850 60.21 -61.16 15.39
C PRO A 850 58.71 -61.66 15.57
N PRO A 851 57.65 -61.18 14.86
CA PRO A 851 56.23 -61.55 15.11
C PRO A 851 55.85 -62.96 14.56
N PRO A 852 54.67 -63.62 14.85
CA PRO A 852 53.31 -63.03 14.74
C PRO A 852 52.11 -63.61 15.56
N CYS A 853 50.94 -62.99 15.36
CA CYS A 853 49.53 -63.46 15.46
C CYS A 853 49.12 -64.74 16.25
N LYS A 854 48.22 -64.61 17.26
CA LYS A 854 46.80 -65.13 17.26
C LYS A 854 46.07 -65.11 18.63
N HIS A 855 44.76 -64.79 18.58
CA HIS A 855 43.60 -65.26 19.38
C HIS A 855 43.54 -65.35 20.94
N LEU A 856 42.48 -64.72 21.47
CA LEU A 856 41.46 -65.22 22.44
C LEU A 856 41.74 -65.33 23.97
N ILE A 857 40.64 -65.11 24.73
CA ILE A 857 40.34 -65.54 26.12
C ILE A 857 41.12 -64.81 27.25
N LYS A 858 40.53 -64.38 28.39
CA LYS A 858 39.13 -64.11 28.84
C LYS A 858 39.19 -63.38 30.22
N SER A 859 38.02 -63.03 30.78
CA SER A 859 37.71 -62.95 32.24
C SER A 859 38.22 -61.82 33.15
N HIS A 860 37.27 -60.91 33.47
CA HIS A 860 36.79 -60.52 34.82
C HIS A 860 37.54 -59.52 35.75
N SER A 861 36.68 -58.83 36.53
CA SER A 861 36.89 -58.23 37.88
C SER A 861 37.35 -56.76 38.02
N CYS A 862 36.39 -55.92 38.40
CA CYS A 862 36.54 -54.83 39.40
C CYS A 862 37.07 -55.41 40.75
N PRO A 863 37.63 -54.64 41.73
CA PRO A 863 36.93 -53.48 42.33
C PRO A 863 37.72 -52.35 43.07
N THR A 864 37.00 -51.24 43.35
CA THR A 864 36.97 -50.39 44.58
C THR A 864 38.23 -49.77 45.26
N LEU A 865 38.01 -48.56 45.81
CA LEU A 865 38.72 -47.85 46.91
C LEU A 865 40.13 -47.27 46.59
N ALA A 866 40.64 -46.21 47.25
CA ALA A 866 40.07 -45.03 47.96
C ALA A 866 41.22 -44.05 48.39
N VAL A 867 40.88 -42.93 49.06
CA VAL A 867 41.77 -42.07 49.91
C VAL A 867 42.82 -41.20 49.14
N VAL A 868 42.75 -39.86 48.99
CA VAL A 868 42.59 -38.69 49.92
C VAL A 868 43.81 -38.47 50.84
N PRO A 869 44.59 -37.37 50.69
CA PRO A 869 44.40 -36.17 51.57
C PRO A 869 44.83 -34.84 50.88
N CYS A 870 44.78 -33.61 51.44
CA CYS A 870 44.38 -33.02 52.73
C CYS A 870 43.32 -31.91 52.45
N GLN A 871 42.23 -31.67 53.21
CA GLN A 871 42.04 -31.21 54.61
C GLN A 871 41.96 -29.66 54.77
N ARG A 872 40.98 -29.17 55.55
CA ARG A 872 40.67 -27.74 55.83
C ARG A 872 41.43 -27.21 57.07
N PRO A 873 41.24 -25.94 57.51
CA PRO A 873 40.10 -25.55 58.38
C PRO A 873 39.48 -24.16 58.07
N ASP A 874 38.49 -23.59 58.80
CA ASP A 874 37.15 -24.06 59.24
C ASP A 874 36.35 -22.91 59.93
N ASN A 875 35.02 -23.09 60.08
CA ASN A 875 34.09 -22.58 61.12
C ASN A 875 32.94 -21.59 60.78
N TYR A 876 31.85 -21.77 61.56
CA TYR A 876 30.53 -21.10 61.64
C TYR A 876 29.62 -21.21 60.39
N TRP A 877 28.55 -22.04 60.35
CA TRP A 877 27.38 -22.28 61.25
C TRP A 877 26.38 -21.10 61.27
N SER A 878 25.05 -21.25 61.13
CA SER A 878 24.13 -22.33 60.68
C SER A 878 22.70 -21.74 60.48
N GLU A 879 21.53 -22.39 60.28
CA GLU A 879 21.05 -23.80 60.28
C GLU A 879 19.68 -23.95 59.53
N PHE A 880 19.01 -25.11 59.60
CA PHE A 880 17.64 -25.44 59.07
C PHE A 880 17.46 -25.49 57.53
N GLY A 881 16.40 -26.07 56.94
CA GLY A 881 15.34 -26.97 57.49
C GLY A 881 13.89 -26.64 57.03
N THR A 882 12.93 -27.57 56.79
CA THR A 882 12.85 -28.81 55.94
C THR A 882 11.41 -29.41 55.97
N GLN A 883 11.15 -30.48 55.17
CA GLN A 883 9.93 -31.34 55.09
C GLN A 883 8.79 -30.82 54.19
N SER A 884 7.96 -31.63 53.49
CA SER A 884 7.63 -33.09 53.51
C SER A 884 7.09 -33.55 52.11
N ALA A 885 6.92 -34.82 51.68
CA ALA A 885 7.40 -36.18 52.04
C ALA A 885 6.84 -37.23 51.00
N HIS A 886 7.25 -38.51 51.10
CA HIS A 886 6.67 -39.73 50.48
C HIS A 886 6.77 -39.99 48.95
N SER A 887 6.55 -41.24 48.49
CA SER A 887 7.47 -42.42 48.50
C SER A 887 6.84 -43.65 47.79
N ASP A 888 7.67 -44.65 47.42
CA ASP A 888 7.32 -46.07 47.12
C ASP A 888 6.50 -46.37 45.83
N CYS A 889 6.58 -47.53 45.12
CA CYS A 889 7.59 -48.60 44.97
C CYS A 889 7.24 -49.52 43.76
N ALA A 890 8.18 -50.42 43.39
CA ALA A 890 8.01 -51.68 42.62
C ALA A 890 7.69 -51.64 41.09
N ASP A 891 7.99 -52.67 40.29
CA ASP A 891 9.18 -53.56 40.15
C ASP A 891 9.04 -54.47 38.89
N GLU A 892 10.17 -55.01 38.39
CA GLU A 892 10.31 -56.22 37.50
C GLU A 892 9.61 -56.21 36.10
N GLU A 893 10.00 -56.97 35.06
CA GLU A 893 11.13 -57.91 34.81
C GLU A 893 11.50 -57.95 33.29
N ASP A 894 12.72 -58.41 32.96
CA ASP A 894 13.19 -59.33 31.87
C ASP A 894 12.32 -59.66 30.60
N SER A 895 12.85 -60.12 29.44
CA SER A 895 14.21 -60.59 29.05
C SER A 895 14.46 -60.78 27.51
N PHE A 896 15.74 -60.63 27.10
CA PHE A 896 16.55 -61.42 26.11
C PHE A 896 16.23 -61.67 24.60
N VAL A 897 17.33 -61.97 23.86
CA VAL A 897 17.53 -62.54 22.48
C VAL A 897 17.08 -61.62 21.31
N SER A 898 17.87 -61.19 20.30
CA SER A 898 18.91 -61.79 19.41
C SER A 898 18.31 -62.77 18.36
N ASP A 899 18.83 -62.97 17.13
CA ASP A 899 20.02 -62.44 16.42
C ASP A 899 19.86 -62.57 14.86
N SER A 900 20.82 -62.04 14.10
CA SER A 900 21.32 -62.51 12.80
C SER A 900 20.56 -62.31 11.45
N SER A 901 21.26 -61.59 10.55
CA SER A 901 21.59 -61.87 9.12
C SER A 901 20.57 -62.13 8.00
N ASP A 902 20.80 -61.38 6.90
CA ASP A 902 20.81 -61.76 5.47
C ASP A 902 19.61 -62.50 4.81
N GLN A 903 18.92 -61.85 3.85
CA GLN A 903 19.20 -62.02 2.41
C GLN A 903 18.22 -61.28 1.44
N VAL A 904 18.80 -60.69 0.38
CA VAL A 904 18.44 -60.80 -1.06
C VAL A 904 16.97 -60.65 -1.54
N GLN A 905 16.73 -59.53 -2.24
CA GLN A 905 15.92 -59.32 -3.46
C GLN A 905 14.38 -59.60 -3.56
N VAL A 906 13.70 -58.53 -4.01
CA VAL A 906 12.72 -58.49 -5.14
C VAL A 906 11.23 -58.84 -4.91
N CYS A 907 10.39 -57.94 -5.45
CA CYS A 907 8.97 -58.03 -5.85
C CYS A 907 8.11 -59.24 -5.50
N GLY A 908 6.91 -59.01 -4.95
CA GLY A 908 5.81 -59.98 -5.10
C GLY A 908 4.49 -59.69 -4.38
N ARG A 909 3.63 -58.88 -4.98
CA ARG A 909 2.16 -58.75 -4.75
C ARG A 909 1.46 -59.80 -3.84
N ALA A 910 0.93 -59.27 -2.72
CA ALA A 910 -0.51 -59.10 -2.46
C ALA A 910 -1.35 -60.15 -1.69
N CYS A 911 -2.52 -59.64 -1.27
CA CYS A 911 -3.86 -60.27 -1.16
C CYS A 911 -4.44 -60.66 0.23
N PHE A 912 -5.55 -59.97 0.55
CA PHE A 912 -6.69 -60.40 1.40
C PHE A 912 -6.44 -60.56 2.92
N TYR A 913 -7.40 -60.33 3.85
CA TYR A 913 -8.65 -59.51 3.98
C TYR A 913 -9.02 -59.63 5.51
N GLN A 914 -9.92 -58.92 6.21
CA GLN A 914 -11.35 -58.69 5.95
C GLN A 914 -12.08 -57.94 7.10
N SER A 915 -12.45 -56.65 6.92
CA SER A 915 -13.72 -56.01 7.40
C SER A 915 -14.11 -56.01 8.91
N ARG A 916 -15.14 -55.31 9.46
CA ARG A 916 -16.25 -54.41 9.02
C ARG A 916 -16.34 -53.22 10.00
N GLY A 917 -17.03 -52.10 9.73
CA GLY A 917 -17.88 -51.74 8.57
C GLY A 917 -18.47 -50.31 8.65
N LEU A 918 -19.31 -49.96 7.68
CA LEU A 918 -19.95 -48.63 7.47
C LEU A 918 -21.42 -48.61 7.93
N PRO A 919 -22.03 -47.41 8.10
CA PRO A 919 -22.92 -46.83 7.06
C PRO A 919 -22.82 -45.27 6.96
N LEU A 920 -23.39 -44.52 6.00
CA LEU A 920 -23.84 -44.73 4.61
C LEU A 920 -23.89 -43.36 3.85
N VAL A 921 -24.30 -43.32 2.58
CA VAL A 921 -24.15 -42.16 1.64
C VAL A 921 -25.47 -41.70 1.00
N ARG A 922 -25.64 -40.38 0.80
CA ARG A 922 -26.33 -39.69 -0.34
C ARG A 922 -26.05 -38.17 -0.29
N TYR A 923 -25.49 -37.51 -1.30
CA TYR A 923 -25.91 -37.25 -2.71
C TYR A 923 -26.95 -36.12 -2.89
N ALA A 924 -26.52 -35.01 -3.50
CA ALA A 924 -27.27 -34.20 -4.46
C ALA A 924 -26.30 -33.38 -5.35
N TYR A 925 -26.67 -33.12 -6.61
CA TYR A 925 -25.95 -32.27 -7.56
C TYR A 925 -26.74 -30.99 -7.82
N ASN A 926 -26.08 -29.93 -8.31
CA ASN A 926 -26.58 -29.26 -9.51
C ASN A 926 -25.49 -28.47 -10.25
N ILE A 927 -25.73 -28.25 -11.54
CA ILE A 927 -24.85 -27.58 -12.53
C ILE A 927 -25.73 -26.61 -13.33
N PRO A 928 -25.20 -25.47 -13.81
CA PRO A 928 -25.47 -25.11 -15.20
C PRO A 928 -24.19 -24.98 -16.04
N ARG A 929 -24.34 -25.18 -17.36
CA ARG A 929 -23.32 -24.86 -18.36
C ARG A 929 -23.66 -23.54 -19.06
N MET A 930 -22.68 -23.04 -19.82
CA MET A 930 -22.85 -22.11 -20.94
C MET A 930 -24.02 -22.55 -21.87
N LYS A 931 -24.58 -21.70 -22.75
CA LYS A 931 -23.88 -20.72 -23.59
C LYS A 931 -24.87 -19.82 -24.34
N ASP A 932 -24.57 -18.53 -24.48
CA ASP A 932 -24.26 -17.82 -25.75
C ASP A 932 -23.95 -16.34 -25.47
#